data_AF-A0A9Q9RR31-F1
#
_entry.id   AF-A0A9Q9RR31-F1
#
_cell.length_a   1.000
_cell.length_b   1.000
_cell.length_c   1.000
_cell.angle_alpha   90.00
_cell.angle_beta   90.00
_cell.angle_gamma   90.00
#
_symmetry.space_group_name_H-M   'P 1'
#
loop_
_entity.id
_entity.type
_entity.pdbx_description
1 polymer ?
#
loop_
_entity_poly.entity_id
_entity_poly.type
_entity_poly.pdbx_seq_one_letter_code
_entity_poly.pdbx_strand_id
1 'polypeptide(L)'
;MTRQKALNPAKDKPFPLEPNHRVMVTAMAKPEDIPEMEYRFLGRSGLQVSAISLGGWLTYGGHIDKERTFECMKAAYDCGVNFFDCAEEYSNGESEIVMGEAIKKFGWKRNDLVVSTKLYWGGAFGDNPVNNKGLSRKHIVEGINGALKRLDLEYVDLIYAHRPDRRTPMEEIVRAFNHIIDQGKAFYWGTSMWNADEIAQAWRYADKLGLIGPIMEQPAYNMLDRVKVEQEYAHLYREVGLGLTVFSPMRQGILSGKYSDGIPDDSRFANEEIKWVNGFWKQTGKDTWMAIIEQVNQLKPIADRLGLKQSQLALAWVLSNKNVSSAITGASSPKQVYENVRAVAVVKKLTPEILKEIDMILNNKPPELEFTSLYRIVEMSSSQLLNRFPWAKSPLISNAPMLGIATPLMAAEVTRAGGLGFLPSLAYIEPNSEHINRLIGHFDEVRELLEADQPSDRPLRVGASFITSHSSLSYFDETALPLIAKYRPAAIWLFAPDGDLRPHSKIIPSLKALGHPPIVFVQVGNVAAAREAAQDGADVLVTQGVDAGGHQFRQGSGIVSLVPEVRDMLDREFPDRPISIVAAGGIADGRGVAGALALGAEGVVMGTKFTIAPESNYPEIRKKKVLEAVDGGVSTFKSTFNDRIVNSPLWGPLYDGRAIVGPVHEKFLAGASLEECQRSLKEDYSEEQARYLVNTWAGTGVGLIHKVQPTGEIVREVREQARRELQRAAGFV
;
A
#
# COMPACT_ATOMS: atom_id res chain seq x y z
N MET A 1 57.44 -42.18 39.13
CA MET A 1 56.74 -43.48 39.01
C MET A 1 55.63 -43.33 37.98
N THR A 2 55.94 -43.36 36.68
CA THR A 2 55.95 -44.52 35.74
C THR A 2 54.56 -45.09 35.39
N ARG A 3 54.12 -44.88 34.14
CA ARG A 3 53.79 -45.91 33.11
C ARG A 3 53.05 -45.23 31.93
N GLN A 4 53.72 -44.93 30.82
CA GLN A 4 53.88 -45.77 29.61
C GLN A 4 52.55 -46.33 29.06
N LYS A 5 52.06 -45.73 27.96
CA LYS A 5 51.14 -46.38 27.01
C LYS A 5 51.92 -46.73 25.74
N ALA A 6 51.88 -48.01 25.41
CA ALA A 6 52.62 -48.64 24.33
C ALA A 6 52.07 -48.26 22.95
N LEU A 7 53.01 -48.03 22.02
CA LEU A 7 52.80 -48.10 20.58
C LEU A 7 52.49 -49.54 20.18
N ASN A 8 51.53 -49.73 19.27
CA ASN A 8 51.34 -50.98 18.55
C ASN A 8 51.49 -50.70 17.04
N PRO A 9 52.56 -51.18 16.38
CA PRO A 9 52.77 -51.03 14.95
C PRO A 9 52.41 -52.34 14.24
N ALA A 10 51.34 -52.34 13.43
CA ALA A 10 51.16 -53.25 12.29
C ALA A 10 49.76 -53.10 11.70
N LYS A 11 49.66 -52.51 10.50
CA LYS A 11 48.98 -53.08 9.33
C LYS A 11 49.12 -52.12 8.14
N ASP A 12 50.37 -51.94 7.70
CA ASP A 12 50.63 -51.57 6.31
C ASP A 12 50.51 -52.83 5.45
N LYS A 13 49.43 -52.93 4.69
CA LYS A 13 49.43 -53.63 3.40
C LYS A 13 48.60 -52.81 2.40
N PRO A 14 49.16 -52.43 1.25
CA PRO A 14 48.44 -51.69 0.23
C PRO A 14 47.41 -52.60 -0.45
N PHE A 15 46.17 -52.12 -0.54
CA PHE A 15 45.20 -52.67 -1.49
C PHE A 15 45.70 -52.38 -2.91
N PRO A 16 45.70 -53.37 -3.83
CA PRO A 16 46.13 -53.13 -5.19
C PRO A 16 45.11 -52.21 -5.90
N LEU A 17 45.58 -51.05 -6.34
CA LEU A 17 44.86 -50.20 -7.28
C LEU A 17 44.80 -50.94 -8.61
N GLU A 18 43.62 -51.44 -8.96
CA GLU A 18 43.33 -51.84 -10.34
C GLU A 18 43.46 -50.62 -11.27
N PRO A 19 43.90 -50.79 -12.53
CA PRO A 19 44.10 -49.67 -13.44
C PRO A 19 42.74 -49.07 -13.79
N ASN A 20 42.50 -47.84 -13.31
CA ASN A 20 41.36 -47.02 -13.72
C ASN A 20 41.26 -47.01 -15.25
N HIS A 21 40.23 -47.68 -15.78
CA HIS A 21 39.72 -47.41 -17.11
C HIS A 21 39.42 -45.91 -17.17
N ARG A 22 40.22 -45.15 -17.92
CA ARG A 22 39.83 -43.84 -18.42
C ARG A 22 38.61 -44.05 -19.31
N VAL A 23 37.43 -44.06 -18.72
CA VAL A 23 36.20 -43.75 -19.45
C VAL A 23 36.36 -42.29 -19.82
N MET A 24 36.68 -42.02 -21.08
CA MET A 24 36.43 -40.71 -21.65
C MET A 24 34.92 -40.49 -21.55
N VAL A 25 34.47 -39.82 -20.48
CA VAL A 25 33.08 -39.36 -20.37
C VAL A 25 32.97 -38.20 -21.34
N THR A 26 32.50 -38.48 -22.55
CA THR A 26 32.02 -37.49 -23.49
C THR A 26 31.08 -36.54 -22.75
N ALA A 27 31.35 -35.24 -22.79
CA ALA A 27 30.47 -34.23 -22.19
C ALA A 27 29.04 -34.50 -22.66
N MET A 28 28.14 -34.84 -21.73
CA MET A 28 26.75 -35.14 -22.08
C MET A 28 26.15 -33.89 -22.72
N ALA A 29 25.71 -34.01 -23.97
CA ALA A 29 24.97 -32.94 -24.61
C ALA A 29 23.69 -32.64 -23.80
N LYS A 30 23.28 -31.36 -23.77
CA LYS A 30 22.01 -30.96 -23.19
C LYS A 30 20.88 -31.82 -23.81
N PRO A 31 20.07 -32.51 -23.01
CA PRO A 31 18.94 -33.27 -23.52
C PRO A 31 17.95 -32.37 -24.29
N GLU A 32 17.34 -32.89 -25.36
CA GLU A 32 16.37 -32.13 -26.18
C GLU A 32 15.08 -31.78 -25.42
N ASP A 33 14.76 -32.53 -24.36
CA ASP A 33 13.54 -32.37 -23.55
C ASP A 33 13.66 -31.28 -22.47
N ILE A 34 14.78 -30.55 -22.41
CA ILE A 34 14.97 -29.47 -21.44
C ILE A 34 14.13 -28.25 -21.83
N PRO A 35 13.24 -27.76 -20.96
CA PRO A 35 12.42 -26.59 -21.27
C PRO A 35 13.28 -25.32 -21.38
N GLU A 36 12.72 -24.31 -22.06
CA GLU A 36 13.29 -22.96 -22.01
C GLU A 36 13.27 -22.41 -20.58
N MET A 37 14.35 -21.73 -20.20
CA MET A 37 14.46 -21.13 -18.88
C MET A 37 13.51 -19.93 -18.75
N GLU A 38 12.78 -19.86 -17.65
CA GLU A 38 12.01 -18.67 -17.27
C GLU A 38 12.93 -17.67 -16.58
N TYR A 39 12.87 -16.39 -16.97
CA TYR A 39 13.58 -15.30 -16.32
C TYR A 39 12.60 -14.39 -15.59
N ARG A 40 12.88 -14.10 -14.31
CA ARG A 40 12.01 -13.30 -13.43
C ARG A 40 12.76 -12.08 -12.93
N PHE A 41 12.06 -10.97 -12.77
CA PHE A 41 12.63 -9.81 -12.09
C PHE A 41 12.95 -10.15 -10.63
N LEU A 42 14.10 -9.67 -10.15
CA LEU A 42 14.50 -9.80 -8.76
C LEU A 42 13.81 -8.70 -7.93
N GLY A 43 12.66 -9.04 -7.34
CA GLY A 43 11.83 -8.09 -6.63
C GLY A 43 11.41 -6.93 -7.52
N ARG A 44 11.51 -5.71 -7.00
CA ARG A 44 11.23 -4.47 -7.75
C ARG A 44 12.40 -3.97 -8.62
N SER A 45 13.52 -4.67 -8.67
CA SER A 45 14.68 -4.24 -9.47
C SER A 45 14.48 -4.52 -10.96
N GLY A 46 15.31 -3.88 -11.80
CA GLY A 46 15.38 -4.18 -13.23
C GLY A 46 16.19 -5.44 -13.57
N LEU A 47 16.80 -6.11 -12.58
CA LEU A 47 17.63 -7.30 -12.80
C LEU A 47 16.75 -8.53 -13.01
N GLN A 48 16.98 -9.28 -14.10
CA GLN A 48 16.33 -10.56 -14.34
C GLN A 48 17.26 -11.73 -14.00
N VAL A 49 16.74 -12.67 -13.21
CA VAL A 49 17.42 -13.90 -12.81
C VAL A 49 16.66 -15.12 -13.34
N SER A 50 17.38 -16.19 -13.66
CA SER A 50 16.77 -17.46 -14.01
C SER A 50 15.97 -18.01 -12.83
N ALA A 51 14.77 -18.54 -13.11
CA ALA A 51 13.86 -19.08 -12.09
C ALA A 51 14.53 -20.18 -11.26
N ILE A 52 15.48 -20.91 -11.85
CA ILE A 52 16.38 -21.83 -11.14
C ILE A 52 17.80 -21.28 -11.22
N SER A 53 18.49 -21.31 -10.08
CA SER A 53 19.90 -20.95 -9.94
C SER A 53 20.73 -22.11 -9.39
N LEU A 54 22.06 -21.98 -9.52
CA LEU A 54 23.01 -22.99 -9.06
C LEU A 54 23.86 -22.45 -7.91
N GLY A 55 23.81 -23.10 -6.74
CA GLY A 55 24.57 -22.73 -5.55
C GLY A 55 25.72 -23.69 -5.25
N GLY A 56 26.84 -23.17 -4.73
CA GLY A 56 28.06 -23.94 -4.45
C GLY A 56 28.12 -24.67 -3.09
N TRP A 57 27.17 -24.43 -2.18
CA TRP A 57 27.25 -24.90 -0.79
C TRP A 57 27.35 -26.44 -0.68
N LEU A 58 28.32 -26.90 0.12
CA LEU A 58 28.67 -28.32 0.38
C LEU A 58 29.09 -29.14 -0.85
N THR A 59 29.09 -28.58 -2.05
CA THR A 59 29.37 -29.32 -3.29
C THR A 59 30.67 -28.84 -3.92
N TYR A 60 30.75 -27.57 -4.28
CA TYR A 60 31.86 -27.04 -5.08
C TYR A 60 33.03 -26.61 -4.19
N GLY A 61 34.24 -26.96 -4.61
CA GLY A 61 35.47 -26.75 -3.85
C GLY A 61 35.67 -27.73 -2.70
N GLY A 62 34.99 -28.87 -2.70
CA GLY A 62 35.05 -29.86 -1.62
C GLY A 62 34.53 -31.25 -2.02
N HIS A 63 33.23 -31.49 -1.84
CA HIS A 63 32.62 -32.82 -1.95
C HIS A 63 32.72 -33.45 -3.35
N ILE A 64 32.72 -32.64 -4.41
CA ILE A 64 33.03 -33.10 -5.77
C ILE A 64 34.29 -32.43 -6.28
N ASP A 65 34.99 -33.10 -7.19
CA ASP A 65 36.18 -32.55 -7.81
C ASP A 65 35.88 -31.33 -8.71
N LYS A 66 36.97 -30.66 -9.11
CA LYS A 66 36.93 -29.45 -9.91
C LYS A 66 36.31 -29.69 -11.29
N GLU A 67 36.66 -30.78 -11.94
CA GLU A 67 36.14 -31.16 -13.24
C GLU A 67 34.62 -31.36 -13.20
N ARG A 68 34.11 -32.02 -12.16
CA ARG A 68 32.68 -32.23 -11.98
C ARG A 68 31.93 -30.94 -11.68
N THR A 69 32.56 -30.02 -10.94
CA THR A 69 32.02 -28.67 -10.72
C THR A 69 31.85 -27.95 -12.06
N PHE A 70 32.85 -28.01 -12.94
CA PHE A 70 32.80 -27.40 -14.27
C PHE A 70 31.70 -28.01 -15.14
N GLU A 71 31.55 -29.34 -15.12
CA GLU A 71 30.48 -30.03 -15.85
C GLU A 71 29.08 -29.57 -15.40
N CYS A 72 28.85 -29.45 -14.09
CA CYS A 72 27.58 -28.97 -13.55
C CYS A 72 27.29 -27.52 -13.93
N MET A 73 28.27 -26.63 -13.78
CA MET A 73 28.11 -25.22 -14.16
C MET A 73 27.84 -25.08 -15.65
N LYS A 74 28.56 -25.84 -16.50
CA LYS A 74 28.31 -25.85 -17.94
C LYS A 74 26.91 -26.34 -18.27
N ALA A 75 26.47 -27.43 -17.67
CA ALA A 75 25.13 -27.94 -17.86
C ALA A 75 24.05 -26.93 -17.45
N ALA A 76 24.28 -26.15 -16.39
CA ALA A 76 23.36 -25.10 -15.94
C ALA A 76 23.32 -23.94 -16.95
N TYR A 77 24.49 -23.46 -17.39
CA TYR A 77 24.60 -22.41 -18.40
C TYR A 77 23.95 -22.80 -19.73
N ASP A 78 24.22 -24.02 -20.22
CA ASP A 78 23.59 -24.55 -21.46
C ASP A 78 22.05 -24.65 -21.32
N CYS A 79 21.54 -24.81 -20.09
CA CYS A 79 20.11 -24.79 -19.77
C CYS A 79 19.51 -23.38 -19.65
N GLY A 80 20.30 -22.31 -19.79
CA GLY A 80 19.85 -20.92 -19.63
C GLY A 80 19.93 -20.39 -18.21
N VAL A 81 20.50 -21.12 -17.25
CA VAL A 81 20.75 -20.60 -15.90
C VAL A 81 21.77 -19.46 -15.99
N ASN A 82 21.37 -18.26 -15.59
CA ASN A 82 22.27 -17.11 -15.54
C ASN A 82 22.78 -16.83 -14.12
N PHE A 83 22.09 -17.33 -13.08
CA PHE A 83 22.39 -16.99 -11.69
C PHE A 83 23.16 -18.09 -10.94
N PHE A 84 24.38 -17.74 -10.50
CA PHE A 84 25.32 -18.59 -9.76
C PHE A 84 25.62 -18.00 -8.37
N ASP A 85 25.41 -18.80 -7.32
CA ASP A 85 25.46 -18.35 -5.93
C ASP A 85 26.59 -18.98 -5.12
N CYS A 86 27.40 -18.15 -4.47
CA CYS A 86 28.55 -18.56 -3.65
C CYS A 86 28.60 -17.81 -2.31
N ALA A 87 29.57 -18.10 -1.44
CA ALA A 87 29.83 -17.36 -0.21
C ALA A 87 31.28 -17.54 0.24
N GLU A 88 31.82 -16.57 0.99
CA GLU A 88 33.22 -16.61 1.44
C GLU A 88 33.56 -17.85 2.29
N GLU A 89 32.60 -18.38 3.05
CA GLU A 89 32.80 -19.52 3.95
C GLU A 89 32.73 -20.87 3.20
N TYR A 90 32.15 -20.92 2.00
CA TYR A 90 31.90 -22.18 1.33
C TYR A 90 33.22 -22.86 0.96
N SER A 91 33.46 -24.00 1.61
CA SER A 91 34.72 -24.74 1.52
C SER A 91 35.95 -23.84 1.79
N ASN A 92 35.85 -22.94 2.78
CA ASN A 92 36.88 -21.96 3.13
C ASN A 92 37.33 -21.08 1.93
N GLY A 93 36.40 -20.72 1.04
CA GLY A 93 36.64 -19.89 -0.13
C GLY A 93 36.95 -20.65 -1.41
N GLU A 94 37.19 -21.96 -1.35
CA GLU A 94 37.49 -22.77 -2.54
C GLU A 94 36.32 -22.80 -3.53
N SER A 95 35.08 -22.67 -3.04
CA SER A 95 33.89 -22.60 -3.89
C SER A 95 33.91 -21.37 -4.81
N GLU A 96 34.40 -20.22 -4.32
CA GLU A 96 34.56 -19.00 -5.12
C GLU A 96 35.67 -19.17 -6.19
N ILE A 97 36.78 -19.82 -5.81
CA ILE A 97 37.90 -20.11 -6.73
C ILE A 97 37.43 -20.96 -7.90
N VAL A 98 36.84 -22.12 -7.62
CA VAL A 98 36.44 -23.06 -8.66
C VAL A 98 35.33 -22.48 -9.56
N MET A 99 34.38 -21.71 -9.02
CA MET A 99 33.38 -21.05 -9.85
C MET A 99 33.99 -19.99 -10.79
N GLY A 100 34.93 -19.19 -10.28
CA GLY A 100 35.68 -18.21 -11.08
C GLY A 100 36.47 -18.88 -12.21
N GLU A 101 37.17 -19.96 -11.90
CA GLU A 101 37.90 -20.75 -12.88
C GLU A 101 36.99 -21.37 -13.95
N ALA A 102 35.77 -21.79 -13.59
CA ALA A 102 34.79 -22.31 -14.54
C ALA A 102 34.35 -21.22 -15.54
N ILE A 103 34.00 -20.02 -15.04
CA ILE A 103 33.60 -18.87 -15.87
C ILE A 103 34.72 -18.54 -16.86
N LYS A 104 35.96 -18.48 -16.38
CA LYS A 104 37.15 -18.20 -17.20
C LYS A 104 37.42 -19.31 -18.22
N LYS A 105 37.33 -20.57 -17.80
CA LYS A 105 37.58 -21.75 -18.65
C LYS A 105 36.63 -21.82 -19.84
N PHE A 106 35.36 -21.52 -19.63
CA PHE A 106 34.35 -21.56 -20.70
C PHE A 106 34.22 -20.24 -21.46
N GLY A 107 34.92 -19.18 -21.04
CA GLY A 107 34.92 -17.88 -21.72
C GLY A 107 33.54 -17.22 -21.76
N TRP A 108 32.71 -17.48 -20.74
CA TRP A 108 31.38 -16.85 -20.67
C TRP A 108 31.50 -15.35 -20.49
N LYS A 109 30.67 -14.61 -21.22
CA LYS A 109 30.68 -13.16 -21.12
C LYS A 109 30.09 -12.76 -19.77
N ARG A 110 30.79 -11.87 -19.06
CA ARG A 110 30.40 -11.47 -17.70
C ARG A 110 29.02 -10.83 -17.64
N ASN A 111 28.58 -10.13 -18.69
CA ASN A 111 27.27 -9.49 -18.79
C ASN A 111 26.11 -10.48 -18.99
N ASP A 112 26.39 -11.73 -19.34
CA ASP A 112 25.37 -12.79 -19.48
C ASP A 112 25.11 -13.51 -18.13
N LEU A 113 25.91 -13.21 -17.11
CA LEU A 113 25.91 -13.89 -15.82
C LEU A 113 25.41 -12.97 -14.71
N VAL A 114 24.70 -13.58 -13.75
CA VAL A 114 24.43 -13.02 -12.43
C VAL A 114 25.23 -13.85 -11.43
N VAL A 115 26.16 -13.22 -10.73
CA VAL A 115 27.01 -13.87 -9.73
C VAL A 115 26.75 -13.25 -8.36
N SER A 116 26.54 -14.08 -7.34
CA SER A 116 26.47 -13.63 -5.95
C SER A 116 27.59 -14.16 -5.06
N THR A 117 27.92 -13.38 -4.04
CA THR A 117 28.63 -13.86 -2.86
C THR A 117 27.96 -13.34 -1.57
N LYS A 118 28.36 -13.89 -0.42
CA LYS A 118 27.80 -13.55 0.89
C LYS A 118 28.91 -13.40 1.91
N LEU A 119 28.76 -12.40 2.77
CA LEU A 119 29.72 -12.07 3.82
C LEU A 119 29.13 -12.24 5.21
N TYR A 120 29.86 -12.93 6.08
CA TYR A 120 29.68 -12.98 7.53
C TYR A 120 30.80 -13.76 8.24
N TRP A 121 31.39 -14.78 7.60
CA TRP A 121 32.37 -15.70 8.20
C TRP A 121 33.66 -15.76 7.36
N GLY A 122 34.57 -14.80 7.56
CA GLY A 122 35.86 -14.76 6.87
C GLY A 122 37.03 -15.34 7.68
N GLY A 123 36.76 -16.12 8.74
CA GLY A 123 37.79 -16.63 9.65
C GLY A 123 38.87 -17.48 8.97
N ALA A 124 38.60 -18.06 7.80
CA ALA A 124 39.58 -18.80 7.00
C ALA A 124 40.68 -17.92 6.39
N PHE A 125 40.51 -16.59 6.40
CA PHE A 125 41.37 -15.65 5.65
C PHE A 125 42.17 -14.70 6.54
N GLY A 126 42.19 -14.92 7.86
CA GLY A 126 43.04 -14.14 8.74
C GLY A 126 43.43 -14.88 10.02
N ASP A 127 44.65 -14.64 10.47
CA ASP A 127 45.23 -15.29 11.66
C ASP A 127 44.54 -14.83 12.97
N ASN A 128 43.92 -13.64 12.94
CA ASN A 128 43.17 -13.09 14.07
C ASN A 128 41.66 -13.14 13.78
N PRO A 129 40.87 -13.97 14.48
CA PRO A 129 39.46 -14.14 14.18
C PRO A 129 38.56 -12.97 14.60
N VAL A 130 39.06 -12.00 15.38
CA VAL A 130 38.23 -10.97 16.05
C VAL A 130 37.41 -10.14 15.06
N ASN A 131 38.01 -9.69 13.96
CA ASN A 131 37.35 -8.84 12.95
C ASN A 131 37.03 -9.59 11.65
N ASN A 132 37.19 -10.91 11.62
CA ASN A 132 36.92 -11.75 10.44
C ASN A 132 35.53 -12.41 10.52
N LYS A 133 34.60 -11.81 11.27
CA LYS A 133 33.23 -12.29 11.41
C LYS A 133 32.25 -11.13 11.68
N GLY A 134 31.05 -11.22 11.10
CA GLY A 134 29.96 -10.27 11.31
C GLY A 134 29.76 -9.33 10.11
N LEU A 135 29.10 -8.21 10.35
CA LEU A 135 28.74 -7.23 9.31
C LEU A 135 29.29 -5.83 9.61
N SER A 136 30.38 -5.74 10.35
CA SER A 136 31.11 -4.46 10.48
C SER A 136 31.56 -3.97 9.10
N ARG A 137 31.66 -2.64 8.95
CA ARG A 137 32.16 -2.04 7.71
C ARG A 137 33.52 -2.60 7.31
N LYS A 138 34.39 -2.88 8.28
CA LYS A 138 35.71 -3.50 8.05
C LYS A 138 35.55 -4.87 7.38
N HIS A 139 34.78 -5.78 7.98
CA HIS A 139 34.59 -7.13 7.44
C HIS A 139 33.89 -7.10 6.08
N ILE A 140 32.87 -6.25 5.89
CA ILE A 140 32.17 -6.13 4.61
C ILE A 140 33.15 -5.70 3.50
N VAL A 141 33.95 -4.66 3.74
CA VAL A 141 34.91 -4.14 2.75
C VAL A 141 36.04 -5.12 2.45
N GLU A 142 36.63 -5.74 3.48
CA GLU A 142 37.72 -6.69 3.29
C GLU A 142 37.24 -8.01 2.69
N GLY A 143 36.06 -8.48 3.13
CA GLY A 143 35.42 -9.70 2.66
C GLY A 143 35.11 -9.65 1.16
N ILE A 144 34.50 -8.56 0.66
CA ILE A 144 34.22 -8.45 -0.78
C ILE A 144 35.49 -8.38 -1.62
N ASN A 145 36.53 -7.66 -1.16
CA ASN A 145 37.81 -7.62 -1.88
C ASN A 145 38.45 -9.03 -1.97
N GLY A 146 38.36 -9.80 -0.88
CA GLY A 146 38.83 -11.19 -0.86
C GLY A 146 38.01 -12.09 -1.79
N ALA A 147 36.69 -11.97 -1.77
CA ALA A 147 35.78 -12.74 -2.62
C ALA A 147 36.02 -12.46 -4.11
N LEU A 148 36.12 -11.20 -4.52
CA LEU A 148 36.40 -10.79 -5.90
C LEU A 148 37.74 -11.36 -6.40
N LYS A 149 38.78 -11.34 -5.56
CA LYS A 149 40.06 -11.94 -5.89
C LYS A 149 39.96 -13.46 -6.09
N ARG A 150 39.21 -14.16 -5.24
CA ARG A 150 39.00 -15.61 -5.37
C ARG A 150 38.18 -15.95 -6.62
N LEU A 151 37.14 -15.17 -6.91
CA LEU A 151 36.31 -15.32 -8.11
C LEU A 151 37.03 -14.94 -9.41
N ASP A 152 38.16 -14.22 -9.34
CA ASP A 152 38.82 -13.60 -10.50
C ASP A 152 37.85 -12.66 -11.27
N LEU A 153 37.07 -11.86 -10.54
CA LEU A 153 36.07 -10.93 -11.06
C LEU A 153 36.27 -9.51 -10.53
N GLU A 154 35.85 -8.51 -11.31
CA GLU A 154 35.87 -7.09 -10.88
C GLU A 154 34.67 -6.72 -10.00
N TYR A 155 33.54 -7.39 -10.22
CA TYR A 155 32.30 -7.16 -9.48
C TYR A 155 31.44 -8.43 -9.37
N VAL A 156 30.62 -8.50 -8.33
CA VAL A 156 29.47 -9.40 -8.24
C VAL A 156 28.20 -8.64 -8.58
N ASP A 157 27.16 -9.29 -9.08
CA ASP A 157 25.88 -8.60 -9.30
C ASP A 157 25.17 -8.40 -7.98
N LEU A 158 25.24 -9.41 -7.10
CA LEU A 158 24.50 -9.50 -5.85
C LEU A 158 25.46 -9.76 -4.68
N ILE A 159 25.42 -8.93 -3.65
CA ILE A 159 26.14 -9.18 -2.40
C ILE A 159 25.16 -9.36 -1.23
N TYR A 160 25.33 -10.42 -0.44
CA TYR A 160 24.44 -10.69 0.69
C TYR A 160 25.12 -10.48 2.05
N ALA A 161 24.38 -9.89 2.98
CA ALA A 161 24.59 -10.13 4.41
C ALA A 161 24.20 -11.57 4.74
N HIS A 162 25.18 -12.47 4.91
CA HIS A 162 24.91 -13.91 4.98
C HIS A 162 24.06 -14.31 6.21
N ARG A 163 24.14 -13.54 7.30
CA ARG A 163 23.31 -13.69 8.52
C ARG A 163 23.10 -12.32 9.17
N PRO A 164 22.06 -12.15 10.02
CA PRO A 164 21.94 -10.93 10.81
C PRO A 164 23.11 -10.82 11.80
N ASP A 165 23.66 -9.60 11.94
CA ASP A 165 24.66 -9.28 12.96
C ASP A 165 24.10 -8.26 13.95
N ARG A 166 23.53 -8.77 15.05
CA ARG A 166 22.90 -7.95 16.10
C ARG A 166 23.90 -7.19 16.98
N ARG A 167 25.19 -7.28 16.69
CA ARG A 167 26.26 -6.53 17.38
C ARG A 167 26.74 -5.33 16.58
N THR A 168 26.47 -5.30 15.27
CA THR A 168 26.81 -4.17 14.40
C THR A 168 25.56 -3.30 14.21
N PRO A 169 25.63 -1.98 14.44
CA PRO A 169 24.49 -1.10 14.21
C PRO A 169 23.98 -1.17 12.77
N MET A 170 22.66 -1.20 12.58
CA MET A 170 22.04 -1.29 11.25
C MET A 170 22.50 -0.17 10.31
N GLU A 171 22.68 1.05 10.83
CA GLU A 171 23.22 2.17 10.08
C GLU A 171 24.60 1.86 9.45
N GLU A 172 25.50 1.23 10.21
CA GLU A 172 26.83 0.87 9.71
C GLU A 172 26.72 -0.18 8.60
N ILE A 173 25.86 -1.18 8.77
CA ILE A 173 25.62 -2.24 7.79
C ILE A 173 25.12 -1.64 6.47
N VAL A 174 24.06 -0.80 6.52
CA VAL A 174 23.47 -0.15 5.33
C VAL A 174 24.50 0.73 4.63
N ARG A 175 25.26 1.54 5.37
CA ARG A 175 26.32 2.39 4.80
C ARG A 175 27.47 1.58 4.20
N ALA A 176 27.81 0.43 4.79
CA ALA A 176 28.87 -0.43 4.29
C ALA A 176 28.49 -1.06 2.94
N PHE A 177 27.29 -1.63 2.82
CA PHE A 177 26.84 -2.21 1.55
C PHE A 177 26.66 -1.16 0.44
N ASN A 178 26.12 0.02 0.76
CA ASN A 178 26.02 1.11 -0.21
C ASN A 178 27.41 1.58 -0.67
N HIS A 179 28.39 1.64 0.23
CA HIS A 179 29.76 1.94 -0.15
C HIS A 179 30.37 0.92 -1.13
N ILE A 180 30.02 -0.37 -1.02
CA ILE A 180 30.46 -1.39 -1.97
C ILE A 180 29.81 -1.17 -3.35
N ILE A 181 28.54 -0.76 -3.37
CA ILE A 181 27.81 -0.42 -4.59
C ILE A 181 28.42 0.80 -5.27
N ASP A 182 28.69 1.87 -4.52
CA ASP A 182 29.30 3.10 -5.04
C ASP A 182 30.72 2.86 -5.58
N GLN A 183 31.42 1.85 -5.07
CA GLN A 183 32.73 1.41 -5.58
C GLN A 183 32.65 0.53 -6.84
N GLY A 184 31.44 0.19 -7.31
CA GLY A 184 31.23 -0.69 -8.45
C GLY A 184 31.61 -2.15 -8.20
N LYS A 185 31.76 -2.57 -6.93
CA LYS A 185 32.14 -3.94 -6.56
C LYS A 185 30.95 -4.89 -6.44
N ALA A 186 29.76 -4.31 -6.24
CA ALA A 186 28.48 -4.99 -6.33
C ALA A 186 27.46 -4.07 -7.01
N PHE A 187 26.45 -4.62 -7.70
CA PHE A 187 25.35 -3.79 -8.23
C PHE A 187 24.18 -3.68 -7.26
N TYR A 188 23.89 -4.75 -6.54
CA TYR A 188 22.79 -4.79 -5.57
C TYR A 188 23.22 -5.51 -4.31
N TRP A 189 22.55 -5.18 -3.20
CA TRP A 189 22.74 -5.90 -1.95
C TRP A 189 21.43 -6.45 -1.41
N GLY A 190 21.55 -7.51 -0.63
CA GLY A 190 20.43 -8.21 0.00
C GLY A 190 20.82 -8.86 1.31
N THR A 191 19.84 -9.55 1.90
CA THR A 191 19.95 -10.18 3.21
C THR A 191 19.77 -11.70 3.10
N SER A 192 20.23 -12.47 4.09
CA SER A 192 19.98 -13.90 4.16
C SER A 192 19.73 -14.35 5.59
N MET A 193 18.61 -15.04 5.79
CA MET A 193 18.10 -15.50 7.07
C MET A 193 17.73 -14.37 8.06
N TRP A 194 17.47 -13.17 7.55
CA TRP A 194 16.97 -12.06 8.38
C TRP A 194 15.50 -12.28 8.70
N ASN A 195 15.00 -11.68 9.79
CA ASN A 195 13.57 -11.58 10.02
C ASN A 195 13.00 -10.33 9.33
N ALA A 196 11.67 -10.24 9.22
CA ALA A 196 11.04 -9.15 8.49
C ALA A 196 11.30 -7.78 9.13
N ASP A 197 11.37 -7.71 10.46
CA ASP A 197 11.67 -6.49 11.22
C ASP A 197 13.09 -5.97 10.94
N GLU A 198 14.09 -6.85 10.85
CA GLU A 198 15.48 -6.52 10.54
C GLU A 198 15.58 -5.97 9.11
N ILE A 199 14.85 -6.56 8.15
CA ILE A 199 14.79 -6.07 6.76
C ILE A 199 14.07 -4.71 6.68
N ALA A 200 12.92 -4.56 7.36
CA ALA A 200 12.20 -3.30 7.44
C ALA A 200 13.06 -2.20 8.09
N GLN A 201 13.81 -2.54 9.15
CA GLN A 201 14.72 -1.62 9.80
C GLN A 201 15.84 -1.17 8.86
N ALA A 202 16.42 -2.08 8.07
CA ALA A 202 17.42 -1.73 7.06
C ALA A 202 16.86 -0.72 6.03
N TRP A 203 15.62 -0.93 5.56
CA TRP A 203 14.93 0.02 4.68
C TRP A 203 14.70 1.38 5.34
N ARG A 204 14.24 1.43 6.60
CA ARG A 204 14.07 2.70 7.33
C ARG A 204 15.37 3.49 7.43
N TYR A 205 16.50 2.83 7.69
CA TYR A 205 17.81 3.49 7.68
C TYR A 205 18.23 3.93 6.28
N ALA A 206 17.99 3.10 5.27
CA ALA A 206 18.30 3.44 3.90
C ALA A 206 17.53 4.70 3.45
N ASP A 207 16.22 4.75 3.66
CA ASP A 207 15.37 5.89 3.31
C ASP A 207 15.79 7.17 4.07
N LYS A 208 16.03 7.04 5.38
CA LYS A 208 16.51 8.15 6.22
C LYS A 208 17.83 8.74 5.72
N LEU A 209 18.70 7.92 5.15
CA LEU A 209 20.04 8.30 4.71
C LEU A 209 20.12 8.61 3.21
N GLY A 210 19.02 8.46 2.46
CA GLY A 210 19.03 8.57 0.99
C GLY A 210 19.87 7.48 0.31
N LEU A 211 19.92 6.29 0.90
CA LEU A 211 20.69 5.13 0.46
C LEU A 211 19.79 4.02 -0.10
N ILE A 212 20.41 3.03 -0.74
CA ILE A 212 19.74 1.85 -1.29
C ILE A 212 19.51 0.84 -0.15
N GLY A 213 18.26 0.45 0.09
CA GLY A 213 17.91 -0.66 0.98
C GLY A 213 18.10 -2.04 0.34
N PRO A 214 18.04 -3.14 1.12
CA PRO A 214 18.25 -4.48 0.58
C PRO A 214 17.08 -4.86 -0.35
N ILE A 215 17.38 -5.18 -1.60
CA ILE A 215 16.33 -5.44 -2.61
C ILE A 215 15.85 -6.89 -2.63
N MET A 216 16.64 -7.80 -2.04
CA MET A 216 16.32 -9.23 -1.99
C MET A 216 16.66 -9.86 -0.65
N GLU A 217 15.94 -10.93 -0.32
CA GLU A 217 16.22 -11.83 0.79
C GLU A 217 16.50 -13.23 0.25
N GLN A 218 17.42 -13.94 0.90
CA GLN A 218 17.75 -15.34 0.63
C GLN A 218 17.36 -16.22 1.83
N PRO A 219 16.06 -16.61 1.93
CA PRO A 219 15.57 -17.44 3.03
C PRO A 219 15.53 -18.92 2.65
N ALA A 220 15.43 -19.79 3.65
CA ALA A 220 15.02 -21.16 3.41
C ALA A 220 13.52 -21.16 3.02
N TYR A 221 13.17 -21.83 1.93
CA TYR A 221 11.77 -22.00 1.54
C TYR A 221 11.58 -23.32 0.82
N ASN A 222 10.65 -24.13 1.30
CA ASN A 222 10.29 -25.42 0.75
C ASN A 222 8.95 -25.86 1.35
N MET A 223 8.40 -26.96 0.85
CA MET A 223 7.12 -27.52 1.33
C MET A 223 7.05 -27.73 2.86
N LEU A 224 8.19 -27.91 3.54
CA LEU A 224 8.24 -28.13 5.00
C LEU A 224 8.60 -26.86 5.80
N ASP A 225 8.94 -25.75 5.14
CA ASP A 225 9.39 -24.51 5.78
C ASP A 225 8.83 -23.30 5.01
N ARG A 226 7.68 -22.81 5.49
CA ARG A 226 6.80 -21.90 4.74
C ARG A 226 6.59 -20.54 5.41
N VAL A 227 6.64 -20.51 6.74
CA VAL A 227 6.18 -19.39 7.57
C VAL A 227 6.86 -18.06 7.19
N LYS A 228 8.18 -18.04 7.04
CA LYS A 228 8.89 -16.80 6.70
C LYS A 228 8.41 -16.17 5.39
N VAL A 229 8.35 -16.99 4.34
CA VAL A 229 8.05 -16.54 2.98
C VAL A 229 6.57 -16.27 2.77
N GLU A 230 5.69 -17.15 3.26
CA GLU A 230 4.25 -17.03 3.03
C GLU A 230 3.55 -16.13 4.07
N GLN A 231 4.17 -15.88 5.23
CA GLN A 231 3.58 -15.10 6.32
C GLN A 231 4.45 -13.87 6.67
N GLU A 232 5.65 -14.09 7.22
CA GLU A 232 6.45 -13.04 7.86
C GLU A 232 6.80 -11.88 6.90
N TYR A 233 7.21 -12.21 5.67
CA TYR A 233 7.62 -11.23 4.65
C TYR A 233 6.46 -10.61 3.86
N ALA A 234 5.21 -10.98 4.13
CA ALA A 234 4.08 -10.59 3.29
C ALA A 234 3.96 -9.06 3.08
N HIS A 235 4.24 -8.27 4.12
CA HIS A 235 4.21 -6.80 4.04
C HIS A 235 5.39 -6.22 3.24
N LEU A 236 6.56 -6.86 3.29
CA LEU A 236 7.77 -6.40 2.59
C LEU A 236 7.67 -6.52 1.07
N TYR A 237 6.91 -7.50 0.55
CA TYR A 237 6.66 -7.60 -0.89
C TYR A 237 5.95 -6.36 -1.44
N ARG A 238 5.01 -5.79 -0.66
CA ARG A 238 4.24 -4.61 -1.07
C ARG A 238 5.00 -3.32 -0.80
N GLU A 239 5.56 -3.17 0.40
CA GLU A 239 6.13 -1.90 0.87
C GLU A 239 7.46 -1.59 0.19
N VAL A 240 8.33 -2.59 0.08
CA VAL A 240 9.69 -2.39 -0.42
C VAL A 240 9.99 -3.20 -1.68
N GLY A 241 9.02 -3.97 -2.18
CA GLY A 241 9.19 -4.75 -3.41
C GLY A 241 10.24 -5.86 -3.27
N LEU A 242 10.30 -6.50 -2.10
CA LEU A 242 11.31 -7.51 -1.77
C LEU A 242 11.28 -8.69 -2.77
N GLY A 243 12.41 -8.99 -3.39
CA GLY A 243 12.60 -10.21 -4.19
C GLY A 243 13.14 -11.38 -3.37
N LEU A 244 12.87 -12.61 -3.79
CA LEU A 244 13.42 -13.80 -3.11
C LEU A 244 14.31 -14.63 -4.02
N THR A 245 15.49 -14.96 -3.49
CA THR A 245 16.36 -16.01 -4.02
C THR A 245 16.40 -17.13 -3.00
N VAL A 246 15.45 -18.06 -3.01
CA VAL A 246 15.28 -19.03 -1.92
C VAL A 246 16.30 -20.16 -1.98
N PHE A 247 16.74 -20.67 -0.83
CA PHE A 247 17.65 -21.81 -0.76
C PHE A 247 17.01 -23.05 -0.12
N SER A 248 17.66 -24.20 -0.33
CA SER A 248 17.15 -25.52 0.10
C SER A 248 15.71 -25.83 -0.36
N PRO A 249 15.35 -25.62 -1.64
CA PRO A 249 13.97 -25.85 -2.13
C PRO A 249 13.50 -27.31 -1.98
N MET A 250 14.44 -28.26 -1.96
CA MET A 250 14.16 -29.68 -1.72
C MET A 250 14.50 -30.14 -0.28
N ARG A 251 14.68 -29.22 0.67
CA ARG A 251 15.09 -29.48 2.06
C ARG A 251 16.24 -30.49 2.13
N GLN A 252 17.39 -30.15 1.54
CA GLN A 252 18.59 -31.01 1.57
C GLN A 252 18.42 -32.37 0.86
N GLY A 253 17.39 -32.49 0.00
CA GLY A 253 17.03 -33.70 -0.73
C GLY A 253 15.93 -34.52 -0.06
N ILE A 254 15.45 -34.14 1.13
CA ILE A 254 14.35 -34.84 1.83
C ILE A 254 13.11 -34.91 0.94
N LEU A 255 12.76 -33.82 0.26
CA LEU A 255 11.59 -33.73 -0.62
C LEU A 255 11.77 -34.40 -1.99
N SER A 256 12.89 -35.08 -2.25
CA SER A 256 13.13 -35.72 -3.55
C SER A 256 12.53 -37.12 -3.68
N GLY A 257 12.05 -37.72 -2.57
CA GLY A 257 11.60 -39.11 -2.51
C GLY A 257 12.72 -40.14 -2.39
N LYS A 258 14.00 -39.73 -2.41
CA LYS A 258 15.13 -40.69 -2.35
C LYS A 258 15.27 -41.44 -1.02
N TYR A 259 14.59 -40.95 0.03
CA TYR A 259 14.67 -41.51 1.39
C TYR A 259 13.46 -42.37 1.77
N SER A 260 12.55 -42.64 0.82
CA SER A 260 11.32 -43.40 1.08
C SER A 260 11.59 -44.81 1.62
N ASP A 261 12.69 -45.44 1.20
CA ASP A 261 13.07 -46.82 1.56
C ASP A 261 14.29 -46.87 2.51
N GLY A 262 14.63 -45.77 3.18
CA GLY A 262 15.80 -45.64 4.05
C GLY A 262 16.82 -44.61 3.57
N ILE A 263 17.99 -44.56 4.20
CA ILE A 263 19.07 -43.61 3.86
C ILE A 263 20.04 -44.29 2.89
N PRO A 264 20.15 -43.85 1.62
CA PRO A 264 21.11 -44.42 0.67
C PRO A 264 22.56 -44.11 1.08
N ASP A 265 23.49 -45.04 0.85
CA ASP A 265 24.90 -44.89 1.24
C ASP A 265 25.62 -43.71 0.56
N ASP A 266 25.21 -43.37 -0.68
CA ASP A 266 25.74 -42.25 -1.46
C ASP A 266 25.01 -40.91 -1.19
N SER A 267 24.11 -40.89 -0.21
CA SER A 267 23.29 -39.72 0.11
C SER A 267 23.94 -38.78 1.13
N ARG A 268 23.44 -37.53 1.17
CA ARG A 268 23.95 -36.49 2.08
C ARG A 268 23.87 -36.89 3.56
N PHE A 269 22.78 -37.55 3.96
CA PHE A 269 22.56 -37.91 5.36
C PHE A 269 23.28 -39.19 5.80
N ALA A 270 23.91 -39.93 4.88
CA ALA A 270 24.79 -41.06 5.21
C ALA A 270 26.18 -40.61 5.70
N ASN A 271 26.61 -39.38 5.38
CA ASN A 271 27.93 -38.88 5.76
C ASN A 271 27.89 -38.14 7.11
N GLU A 272 28.04 -38.89 8.21
CA GLU A 272 28.06 -38.36 9.58
C GLU A 272 29.31 -37.54 9.93
N GLU A 273 30.37 -37.59 9.11
CA GLU A 273 31.58 -36.79 9.31
C GLU A 273 31.34 -35.30 9.01
N ILE A 274 30.30 -34.99 8.22
CA ILE A 274 29.87 -33.62 7.95
C ILE A 274 29.26 -33.04 9.24
N LYS A 275 29.94 -32.06 9.85
CA LYS A 275 29.52 -31.40 11.11
C LYS A 275 28.05 -30.97 11.11
N TRP A 276 27.56 -30.46 9.97
CA TRP A 276 26.17 -30.05 9.82
C TRP A 276 25.19 -31.24 9.90
N VAL A 277 25.50 -32.38 9.26
CA VAL A 277 24.68 -33.61 9.30
C VAL A 277 24.63 -34.17 10.73
N ASN A 278 25.77 -34.20 11.41
CA ASN A 278 25.82 -34.60 12.82
C ASN A 278 24.94 -33.70 13.72
N GLY A 279 24.98 -32.38 13.48
CA GLY A 279 24.13 -31.41 14.16
C GLY A 279 22.64 -31.63 13.88
N PHE A 280 22.28 -31.92 12.64
CA PHE A 280 20.90 -32.25 12.24
C PHE A 280 20.39 -33.48 12.99
N TRP A 281 21.16 -34.58 13.01
CA TRP A 281 20.76 -35.80 13.71
C TRP A 281 20.56 -35.60 15.21
N LYS A 282 21.38 -34.74 15.84
CA LYS A 282 21.22 -34.36 17.24
C LYS A 282 19.94 -33.56 17.52
N GLN A 283 19.46 -32.79 16.55
CA GLN A 283 18.27 -31.94 16.72
C GLN A 283 16.97 -32.65 16.35
N THR A 284 16.97 -33.45 15.28
CA THR A 284 15.76 -34.09 14.75
C THR A 284 15.45 -35.41 15.46
N GLY A 285 16.45 -36.25 15.70
CA GLY A 285 16.25 -37.62 16.18
C GLY A 285 15.59 -38.55 15.13
N LYS A 286 15.56 -39.86 15.40
CA LYS A 286 15.06 -40.87 14.45
C LYS A 286 13.54 -40.80 14.26
N ASP A 287 12.78 -40.61 15.33
CA ASP A 287 11.31 -40.63 15.26
C ASP A 287 10.76 -39.46 14.45
N THR A 288 11.29 -38.25 14.67
CA THR A 288 10.93 -37.06 13.89
C THR A 288 11.33 -37.21 12.42
N TRP A 289 12.49 -37.81 12.14
CA TRP A 289 12.89 -38.12 10.76
C TRP A 289 11.89 -39.04 10.08
N MET A 290 11.51 -40.15 10.72
CA MET A 290 10.53 -41.09 10.17
C MET A 290 9.17 -40.42 9.94
N ALA A 291 8.71 -39.57 10.85
CA ALA A 291 7.47 -38.82 10.67
C ALA A 291 7.53 -37.86 9.47
N ILE A 292 8.66 -37.16 9.28
CA ILE A 292 8.87 -36.29 8.11
C ILE A 292 8.87 -37.11 6.82
N ILE A 293 9.59 -38.25 6.78
CA ILE A 293 9.63 -39.09 5.58
C ILE A 293 8.26 -39.66 5.25
N GLU A 294 7.50 -40.11 6.24
CA GLU A 294 6.14 -40.63 6.05
C GLU A 294 5.21 -39.56 5.46
N GLN A 295 5.26 -38.33 5.98
CA GLN A 295 4.49 -37.22 5.43
C GLN A 295 4.93 -36.86 4.00
N VAL A 296 6.23 -36.87 3.73
CA VAL A 296 6.77 -36.61 2.38
C VAL A 296 6.40 -37.71 1.40
N ASN A 297 6.31 -38.96 1.82
CA ASN A 297 5.91 -40.09 0.98
C ASN A 297 4.46 -39.94 0.47
N GLN A 298 3.59 -39.28 1.24
CA GLN A 298 2.21 -39.01 0.82
C GLN A 298 2.11 -38.05 -0.38
N LEU A 299 3.19 -37.35 -0.76
CA LEU A 299 3.23 -36.54 -1.98
C LEU A 299 3.46 -37.37 -3.26
N LYS A 300 3.96 -38.61 -3.12
CA LYS A 300 4.29 -39.47 -4.26
C LYS A 300 3.10 -39.75 -5.19
N PRO A 301 1.89 -40.07 -4.70
CA PRO A 301 0.72 -40.26 -5.57
C PRO A 301 0.38 -39.05 -6.45
N ILE A 302 0.59 -37.83 -5.93
CA ILE A 302 0.40 -36.59 -6.71
C ILE A 302 1.44 -36.53 -7.84
N ALA A 303 2.71 -36.77 -7.52
CA ALA A 303 3.78 -36.77 -8.51
C ALA A 303 3.55 -37.84 -9.60
N ASP A 304 3.20 -39.07 -9.20
CA ASP A 304 2.91 -40.17 -10.12
C ASP A 304 1.73 -39.85 -11.05
N ARG A 305 0.63 -39.31 -10.51
CA ARG A 305 -0.56 -38.92 -11.29
C ARG A 305 -0.25 -37.84 -12.33
N LEU A 306 0.71 -36.96 -12.05
CA LEU A 306 1.15 -35.90 -12.96
C LEU A 306 2.28 -36.34 -13.90
N GLY A 307 2.76 -37.58 -13.77
CA GLY A 307 3.89 -38.12 -14.52
C GLY A 307 5.21 -37.42 -14.20
N LEU A 308 5.41 -37.03 -12.93
CA LEU A 308 6.55 -36.24 -12.46
C LEU A 308 7.42 -37.04 -11.50
N LYS A 309 8.70 -36.68 -11.42
CA LYS A 309 9.49 -37.05 -10.24
C LYS A 309 9.10 -36.18 -9.05
N GLN A 310 9.14 -36.73 -7.86
CA GLN A 310 8.81 -35.99 -6.64
C GLN A 310 9.73 -34.76 -6.42
N SER A 311 11.01 -34.85 -6.83
CA SER A 311 11.93 -33.71 -6.86
C SER A 311 11.44 -32.56 -7.76
N GLN A 312 10.84 -32.88 -8.92
CA GLN A 312 10.26 -31.89 -9.83
C GLN A 312 9.02 -31.24 -9.21
N LEU A 313 8.16 -32.04 -8.56
CA LEU A 313 6.97 -31.53 -7.86
C LEU A 313 7.37 -30.54 -6.75
N ALA A 314 8.35 -30.91 -5.92
CA ALA A 314 8.84 -30.06 -4.83
C ALA A 314 9.40 -28.72 -5.33
N LEU A 315 10.22 -28.75 -6.38
CA LEU A 315 10.82 -27.54 -6.93
C LEU A 315 9.79 -26.68 -7.68
N ALA A 316 8.89 -27.29 -8.45
CA ALA A 316 7.82 -26.57 -9.15
C ALA A 316 6.85 -25.90 -8.17
N TRP A 317 6.58 -26.51 -7.01
CA TRP A 317 5.79 -25.90 -5.96
C TRP A 317 6.46 -24.64 -5.40
N VAL A 318 7.77 -24.68 -5.16
CA VAL A 318 8.53 -23.49 -4.74
C VAL A 318 8.43 -22.39 -5.80
N LEU A 319 8.61 -22.74 -7.07
CA LEU A 319 8.53 -21.79 -8.19
C LEU A 319 7.12 -21.28 -8.49
N SER A 320 6.08 -21.94 -7.97
CA SER A 320 4.68 -21.49 -8.09
C SER A 320 4.39 -20.24 -7.25
N ASN A 321 5.23 -19.97 -6.23
CA ASN A 321 5.15 -18.75 -5.46
C ASN A 321 5.69 -17.56 -6.29
N LYS A 322 4.81 -16.60 -6.60
CA LYS A 322 5.14 -15.42 -7.42
C LYS A 322 6.23 -14.51 -6.85
N ASN A 323 6.46 -14.56 -5.53
CA ASN A 323 7.49 -13.75 -4.87
C ASN A 323 8.87 -14.42 -4.94
N VAL A 324 8.93 -15.69 -5.35
CA VAL A 324 10.18 -16.41 -5.60
C VAL A 324 10.70 -16.03 -6.99
N SER A 325 11.70 -15.15 -7.02
CA SER A 325 12.41 -14.76 -8.24
C SER A 325 13.34 -15.89 -8.71
N SER A 326 14.02 -16.58 -7.78
CA SER A 326 14.87 -17.73 -8.11
C SER A 326 14.91 -18.76 -6.98
N ALA A 327 14.97 -20.04 -7.34
CA ALA A 327 15.23 -21.15 -6.42
C ALA A 327 16.67 -21.68 -6.61
N ILE A 328 17.51 -21.49 -5.58
CA ILE A 328 18.90 -21.92 -5.57
C ILE A 328 18.96 -23.42 -5.31
N THR A 329 19.40 -24.15 -6.33
CA THR A 329 19.57 -25.60 -6.28
C THR A 329 21.04 -25.98 -6.15
N GLY A 330 21.31 -27.12 -5.50
CA GLY A 330 22.62 -27.76 -5.51
C GLY A 330 22.60 -28.97 -6.43
N ALA A 331 23.72 -29.26 -7.09
CA ALA A 331 23.87 -30.42 -7.94
C ALA A 331 25.30 -30.98 -7.88
N SER A 332 25.43 -32.30 -7.65
CA SER A 332 26.70 -33.04 -7.71
C SER A 332 26.96 -33.71 -9.07
N SER A 333 26.03 -33.55 -10.02
CA SER A 333 26.19 -34.04 -11.40
C SER A 333 25.34 -33.24 -12.40
N PRO A 334 25.73 -33.18 -13.69
CA PRO A 334 24.91 -32.58 -14.75
C PRO A 334 23.50 -33.14 -14.83
N LYS A 335 23.34 -34.45 -14.58
CA LYS A 335 22.03 -35.12 -14.56
C LYS A 335 21.06 -34.49 -13.55
N GLN A 336 21.56 -34.10 -12.37
CA GLN A 336 20.73 -33.41 -11.38
C GLN A 336 20.38 -31.98 -11.81
N VAL A 337 21.29 -31.30 -12.52
CA VAL A 337 21.00 -29.97 -13.10
C VAL A 337 19.83 -30.07 -14.09
N TYR A 338 19.93 -30.99 -15.05
CA TYR A 338 18.86 -31.24 -16.03
C TYR A 338 17.53 -31.60 -15.35
N GLU A 339 17.59 -32.43 -14.31
CA GLU A 339 16.42 -32.82 -13.53
C GLU A 339 15.75 -31.63 -12.84
N ASN A 340 16.54 -30.74 -12.23
CA ASN A 340 16.03 -29.55 -11.57
C ASN A 340 15.38 -28.61 -12.60
N VAL A 341 16.03 -28.36 -13.75
CA VAL A 341 15.52 -27.45 -14.79
C VAL A 341 14.17 -27.87 -15.36
N ARG A 342 13.90 -29.19 -15.45
CA ARG A 342 12.60 -29.70 -15.88
C ARG A 342 11.44 -29.18 -15.02
N ALA A 343 11.67 -28.81 -13.77
CA ALA A 343 10.64 -28.26 -12.89
C ALA A 343 10.02 -26.94 -13.39
N VAL A 344 10.71 -26.17 -14.24
CA VAL A 344 10.18 -24.90 -14.80
C VAL A 344 8.90 -25.16 -15.61
N ALA A 345 8.88 -26.18 -16.46
CA ALA A 345 7.70 -26.53 -17.24
C ALA A 345 6.56 -27.13 -16.39
N VAL A 346 6.90 -27.66 -15.21
CA VAL A 346 5.96 -28.32 -14.31
C VAL A 346 5.08 -27.32 -13.56
N VAL A 347 5.53 -26.07 -13.35
CA VAL A 347 4.76 -25.03 -12.64
C VAL A 347 3.34 -24.90 -13.23
N LYS A 348 3.22 -24.94 -14.56
CA LYS A 348 1.92 -24.84 -15.27
C LYS A 348 0.97 -26.01 -15.01
N LYS A 349 1.47 -27.15 -14.52
CA LYS A 349 0.68 -28.34 -14.17
C LYS A 349 0.11 -28.28 -12.75
N LEU A 350 0.58 -27.36 -11.89
CA LEU A 350 0.12 -27.24 -10.50
C LEU A 350 -1.14 -26.38 -10.42
N THR A 351 -2.29 -27.00 -10.68
CA THR A 351 -3.60 -26.32 -10.57
C THR A 351 -3.92 -25.98 -9.10
N PRO A 352 -4.87 -25.06 -8.85
CA PRO A 352 -5.31 -24.74 -7.49
C PRO A 352 -5.75 -25.97 -6.68
N GLU A 353 -6.36 -26.95 -7.33
CA GLU A 353 -6.81 -28.20 -6.69
C GLU A 353 -5.61 -29.05 -6.23
N ILE A 354 -4.56 -29.15 -7.05
CA ILE A 354 -3.33 -29.86 -6.70
C ILE A 354 -2.61 -29.17 -5.55
N LEU A 355 -2.51 -27.83 -5.59
CA LEU A 355 -1.91 -27.05 -4.50
C LEU A 355 -2.67 -27.24 -3.18
N LYS A 356 -4.01 -27.28 -3.24
CA LYS A 356 -4.86 -27.55 -2.07
C LYS A 356 -4.64 -28.97 -1.52
N GLU A 357 -4.48 -29.96 -2.39
CA GLU A 357 -4.18 -31.34 -1.98
C GLU A 357 -2.82 -31.44 -1.29
N ILE A 358 -1.79 -30.77 -1.84
CA ILE A 358 -0.47 -30.64 -1.20
C ILE A 358 -0.59 -29.96 0.17
N ASP A 359 -1.36 -28.87 0.27
CA ASP A 359 -1.59 -28.17 1.53
C ASP A 359 -2.26 -29.08 2.58
N MET A 360 -3.20 -29.94 2.18
CA MET A 360 -3.86 -30.91 3.07
C MET A 360 -2.90 -31.98 3.59
N ILE A 361 -2.03 -32.53 2.72
CA ILE A 361 -1.04 -33.55 3.11
C ILE A 361 -0.02 -32.97 4.10
N LEU A 362 0.48 -31.78 3.80
CA LEU A 362 1.53 -31.15 4.60
C LEU A 362 1.00 -30.51 5.88
N ASN A 363 -0.27 -30.10 5.88
CA ASN A 363 -0.98 -29.52 7.02
C ASN A 363 -0.16 -28.47 7.78
N ASN A 364 0.61 -27.67 7.04
CA ASN A 364 1.56 -26.69 7.57
C ASN A 364 1.48 -25.35 6.82
N LYS A 365 0.45 -25.18 5.99
CA LYS A 365 0.17 -23.90 5.35
C LYS A 365 0.00 -22.87 6.47
N PRO A 366 0.83 -21.82 6.52
CA PRO A 366 0.62 -20.79 7.51
C PRO A 366 -0.78 -20.21 7.30
N PRO A 367 -1.49 -19.83 8.37
CA PRO A 367 -2.76 -19.16 8.21
C PRO A 367 -2.54 -17.99 7.25
N GLU A 368 -3.41 -17.86 6.25
CA GLU A 368 -3.39 -16.68 5.42
C GLU A 368 -3.43 -15.50 6.40
N LEU A 369 -2.45 -14.60 6.28
CA LEU A 369 -2.51 -13.39 7.07
C LEU A 369 -3.80 -12.72 6.65
N GLU A 370 -4.80 -12.89 7.50
CA GLU A 370 -5.95 -12.05 7.62
C GLU A 370 -5.43 -10.65 7.95
N PHE A 371 -4.86 -9.99 6.93
CA PHE A 371 -4.69 -8.54 6.86
C PHE A 371 -6.05 -7.82 6.83
N THR A 372 -7.13 -8.57 7.08
CA THR A 372 -8.50 -8.23 7.44
C THR A 372 -8.59 -7.72 8.89
N SER A 373 -7.94 -6.58 9.17
CA SER A 373 -8.64 -5.51 9.90
C SER A 373 -7.95 -4.19 9.64
N LEU A 374 -6.69 -3.99 10.04
CA LEU A 374 -6.06 -2.67 9.93
C LEU A 374 -5.67 -2.24 8.50
N TYR A 375 -5.12 -3.13 7.66
CA TYR A 375 -4.64 -2.71 6.33
C TYR A 375 -5.68 -2.85 5.21
N ARG A 376 -6.65 -3.79 5.30
CA ARG A 376 -7.85 -3.69 4.44
C ARG A 376 -8.66 -2.43 4.74
N ILE A 377 -8.65 -1.90 5.96
CA ILE A 377 -9.26 -0.59 6.24
C ILE A 377 -8.51 0.55 5.51
N VAL A 378 -7.20 0.41 5.25
CA VAL A 378 -6.39 1.47 4.62
C VAL A 378 -6.32 1.35 3.08
N GLU A 379 -6.22 0.15 2.50
CA GLU A 379 -6.19 -0.04 1.02
C GLU A 379 -7.52 -0.50 0.41
N MET A 380 -8.44 -1.09 1.19
CA MET A 380 -9.84 -1.37 0.79
C MET A 380 -10.87 -0.45 1.43
N SER A 381 -10.47 0.64 2.10
CA SER A 381 -11.27 1.87 1.99
C SER A 381 -11.00 2.48 0.60
N SER A 382 -11.42 1.77 -0.45
CA SER A 382 -12.11 2.51 -1.49
C SER A 382 -13.27 3.15 -0.75
N SER A 383 -13.10 4.40 -0.30
CA SER A 383 -14.18 5.15 0.31
C SER A 383 -15.43 4.85 -0.50
N GLN A 384 -16.52 4.47 0.17
CA GLN A 384 -17.76 4.15 -0.51
C GLN A 384 -18.15 5.29 -1.46
N LEU A 385 -17.80 6.53 -1.09
CA LEU A 385 -17.90 7.70 -1.96
C LEU A 385 -17.01 7.62 -3.21
N LEU A 386 -15.74 7.20 -3.11
CA LEU A 386 -14.87 7.05 -4.30
C LEU A 386 -15.38 5.96 -5.25
N ASN A 387 -15.99 4.90 -4.74
CA ASN A 387 -16.66 3.91 -5.57
C ASN A 387 -17.91 4.48 -6.26
N ARG A 388 -18.64 5.36 -5.58
CA ARG A 388 -19.82 6.07 -6.14
C ARG A 388 -19.43 7.17 -7.14
N PHE A 389 -18.21 7.72 -7.04
CA PHE A 389 -17.72 8.82 -7.88
C PHE A 389 -16.38 8.49 -8.53
N PRO A 390 -16.37 7.73 -9.66
CA PRO A 390 -15.14 7.20 -10.26
C PRO A 390 -14.11 8.23 -10.74
N TRP A 391 -14.50 9.49 -10.91
CA TRP A 391 -13.57 10.57 -11.29
C TRP A 391 -12.86 11.20 -10.08
N ALA A 392 -13.38 10.98 -8.87
CA ALA A 392 -12.88 11.61 -7.67
C ALA A 392 -11.59 10.94 -7.19
N LYS A 393 -10.77 11.73 -6.47
CA LYS A 393 -9.48 11.31 -5.92
C LYS A 393 -9.49 11.44 -4.40
N SER A 394 -8.85 10.51 -3.71
CA SER A 394 -8.70 10.52 -2.24
C SER A 394 -7.60 11.47 -1.75
N PRO A 395 -7.77 12.23 -0.66
CA PRO A 395 -9.03 12.53 0.02
C PRO A 395 -10.06 13.25 -0.86
N LEU A 396 -11.33 12.88 -0.70
CA LEU A 396 -12.46 13.53 -1.38
C LEU A 396 -12.69 14.93 -0.78
N ILE A 397 -12.69 15.93 -1.65
CA ILE A 397 -12.95 17.34 -1.29
C ILE A 397 -14.09 17.84 -2.17
N SER A 398 -15.06 18.48 -1.54
CA SER A 398 -16.24 19.09 -2.18
C SER A 398 -16.28 20.60 -1.88
N ASN A 399 -16.78 21.40 -2.83
CA ASN A 399 -17.30 22.72 -2.46
C ASN A 399 -18.67 22.58 -1.79
N ALA A 400 -19.01 23.52 -0.92
CA ALA A 400 -20.37 23.67 -0.42
C ALA A 400 -21.29 24.29 -1.51
N PRO A 401 -22.57 23.89 -1.61
CA PRO A 401 -23.54 24.44 -2.57
C PRO A 401 -24.08 25.80 -2.12
N MET A 402 -23.20 26.76 -1.85
CA MET A 402 -23.55 28.04 -1.23
C MET A 402 -24.46 28.88 -2.15
N LEU A 403 -25.71 29.12 -1.74
CA LEU A 403 -26.69 29.94 -2.46
C LEU A 403 -26.10 31.34 -2.77
N GLY A 404 -26.08 31.69 -4.05
CA GLY A 404 -25.58 32.99 -4.53
C GLY A 404 -24.06 33.18 -4.47
N ILE A 405 -23.28 32.17 -4.05
CA ILE A 405 -21.82 32.26 -3.87
C ILE A 405 -21.08 31.23 -4.74
N ALA A 406 -21.54 29.99 -4.73
CA ALA A 406 -21.05 28.98 -5.65
C ALA A 406 -21.44 29.33 -7.09
N THR A 407 -20.77 28.73 -8.07
CA THR A 407 -21.03 28.93 -9.51
C THR A 407 -20.88 27.61 -10.27
N PRO A 408 -21.44 27.48 -11.48
CA PRO A 408 -21.18 26.33 -12.35
C PRO A 408 -19.68 26.16 -12.64
N LEU A 409 -18.96 27.26 -12.86
CA LEU A 409 -17.50 27.26 -13.05
C LEU A 409 -16.75 26.68 -11.84
N MET A 410 -17.10 27.10 -10.62
CA MET A 410 -16.50 26.55 -9.40
C MET A 410 -16.75 25.04 -9.30
N ALA A 411 -17.98 24.59 -9.52
CA ALA A 411 -18.32 23.17 -9.48
C ALA A 411 -17.51 22.37 -10.51
N ALA A 412 -17.38 22.88 -11.74
CA ALA A 412 -16.58 22.28 -12.79
C ALA A 412 -15.09 22.19 -12.40
N GLU A 413 -14.51 23.26 -11.84
CA GLU A 413 -13.12 23.28 -11.39
C GLU A 413 -12.82 22.30 -10.25
N VAL A 414 -13.73 22.20 -9.27
CA VAL A 414 -13.61 21.18 -8.23
C VAL A 414 -13.61 19.78 -8.84
N THR A 415 -14.55 19.49 -9.75
CA THR A 415 -14.66 18.20 -10.43
C THR A 415 -13.41 17.89 -11.27
N ARG A 416 -12.90 18.84 -12.07
CA ARG A 416 -11.66 18.71 -12.86
C ARG A 416 -10.43 18.44 -11.98
N ALA A 417 -10.40 19.01 -10.78
CA ALA A 417 -9.35 18.76 -9.80
C ALA A 417 -9.49 17.42 -9.05
N GLY A 418 -10.45 16.57 -9.43
CA GLY A 418 -10.72 15.27 -8.81
C GLY A 418 -11.51 15.36 -7.51
N GLY A 419 -12.20 16.48 -7.26
CA GLY A 419 -13.16 16.63 -6.17
C GLY A 419 -14.60 16.33 -6.61
N LEU A 420 -15.57 16.64 -5.73
CA LEU A 420 -17.00 16.59 -6.05
C LEU A 420 -17.55 18.01 -6.11
N GLY A 421 -17.81 18.51 -7.32
CA GLY A 421 -18.40 19.82 -7.53
C GLY A 421 -19.91 19.84 -7.24
N PHE A 422 -20.41 20.85 -6.53
CA PHE A 422 -21.84 21.11 -6.39
C PHE A 422 -22.23 22.48 -6.94
N LEU A 423 -23.33 22.50 -7.69
CA LEU A 423 -23.99 23.71 -8.16
C LEU A 423 -24.57 24.51 -6.98
N PRO A 424 -24.87 25.82 -7.17
CA PRO A 424 -25.50 26.65 -6.14
C PRO A 424 -26.85 26.07 -5.71
N SER A 425 -27.13 26.08 -4.41
CA SER A 425 -28.41 25.58 -3.90
C SER A 425 -29.60 26.43 -4.35
N LEU A 426 -30.76 25.82 -4.49
CA LEU A 426 -32.04 26.47 -4.80
C LEU A 426 -32.94 26.51 -3.57
N ALA A 427 -33.57 27.66 -3.30
CA ALA A 427 -34.54 27.81 -2.21
C ALA A 427 -36.00 27.75 -2.66
N TYR A 428 -36.29 28.22 -3.87
CA TYR A 428 -37.64 28.38 -4.40
C TYR A 428 -37.77 27.53 -5.67
N ILE A 429 -38.78 26.67 -5.73
CA ILE A 429 -38.96 25.71 -6.84
C ILE A 429 -40.39 25.65 -7.37
N GLU A 430 -41.15 26.74 -7.23
CA GLU A 430 -42.47 26.90 -7.83
C GLU A 430 -42.39 26.75 -9.36
N PRO A 431 -43.45 26.22 -10.02
CA PRO A 431 -43.51 26.13 -11.47
C PRO A 431 -43.23 27.49 -12.14
N ASN A 432 -42.39 27.48 -13.18
CA ASN A 432 -41.96 28.68 -13.92
C ASN A 432 -41.21 29.75 -13.10
N SER A 433 -40.71 29.41 -11.92
CA SER A 433 -39.87 30.34 -11.14
C SER A 433 -38.54 30.63 -11.84
N GLU A 434 -38.01 31.84 -11.63
CA GLU A 434 -36.69 32.23 -12.12
C GLU A 434 -35.58 31.31 -11.60
N HIS A 435 -35.76 30.76 -10.39
CA HIS A 435 -34.83 29.81 -9.78
C HIS A 435 -34.73 28.51 -10.58
N ILE A 436 -35.86 27.95 -11.03
CA ILE A 436 -35.87 26.76 -11.89
C ILE A 436 -35.20 27.04 -13.24
N ASN A 437 -35.46 28.20 -13.85
CA ASN A 437 -34.77 28.60 -15.09
C ASN A 437 -33.26 28.75 -14.88
N ARG A 438 -32.83 29.30 -13.73
CA ARG A 438 -31.41 29.38 -13.35
C ARG A 438 -30.79 27.99 -13.18
N LEU A 439 -31.49 27.02 -12.59
CA LEU A 439 -30.99 25.64 -12.48
C LEU A 439 -30.77 24.99 -13.85
N ILE A 440 -31.70 25.19 -14.79
CA ILE A 440 -31.55 24.73 -16.18
C ILE A 440 -30.27 25.32 -16.78
N GLY A 441 -30.11 26.65 -16.68
CA GLY A 441 -28.91 27.33 -17.17
C GLY A 441 -27.62 26.82 -16.52
N HIS A 442 -27.61 26.59 -15.20
CA HIS A 442 -26.45 26.02 -14.51
C HIS A 442 -26.09 24.61 -15.01
N PHE A 443 -27.09 23.77 -15.32
CA PHE A 443 -26.83 22.45 -15.87
C PHE A 443 -26.28 22.49 -17.30
N ASP A 444 -26.78 23.40 -18.13
CA ASP A 444 -26.29 23.58 -19.48
C ASP A 444 -24.84 24.12 -19.47
N GLU A 445 -24.56 25.13 -18.65
CA GLU A 445 -23.23 25.73 -18.50
C GLU A 445 -22.20 24.72 -17.98
N VAL A 446 -22.50 23.96 -16.92
CA VAL A 446 -21.54 23.00 -16.35
C VAL A 446 -21.28 21.82 -17.29
N ARG A 447 -22.25 21.46 -18.14
CA ARG A 447 -22.09 20.42 -19.17
C ARG A 447 -21.12 20.89 -20.24
N GLU A 448 -21.25 22.14 -20.70
CA GLU A 448 -20.32 22.76 -21.63
C GLU A 448 -18.90 22.82 -21.03
N LEU A 449 -18.77 23.32 -19.80
CA LEU A 449 -17.49 23.38 -19.10
C LEU A 449 -16.84 21.99 -18.97
N LEU A 450 -17.59 20.96 -18.61
CA LEU A 450 -17.00 19.62 -18.43
C LEU A 450 -16.80 18.84 -19.74
N GLU A 451 -17.02 19.46 -20.90
CA GLU A 451 -16.96 18.82 -22.22
C GLU A 451 -17.79 17.52 -22.24
N ALA A 452 -18.93 17.53 -21.54
CA ALA A 452 -19.77 16.35 -21.41
C ALA A 452 -20.69 16.25 -22.62
N ASP A 453 -20.79 15.03 -23.19
CA ASP A 453 -21.68 14.75 -24.31
C ASP A 453 -23.13 15.24 -24.02
N GLN A 454 -23.87 15.56 -25.09
CA GLN A 454 -25.35 15.58 -25.09
C GLN A 454 -25.89 14.35 -24.32
N PRO A 455 -27.05 14.42 -23.61
CA PRO A 455 -27.45 13.47 -22.58
C PRO A 455 -27.00 12.03 -22.88
N SER A 456 -25.89 11.63 -22.27
CA SER A 456 -25.32 10.29 -22.41
C SER A 456 -25.92 9.36 -21.36
N ASP A 457 -25.70 8.06 -21.48
CA ASP A 457 -26.09 7.07 -20.47
C ASP A 457 -25.39 7.28 -19.10
N ARG A 458 -24.48 8.25 -18.98
CA ARG A 458 -23.67 8.50 -17.77
C ARG A 458 -24.15 9.74 -17.01
N PRO A 459 -24.15 9.71 -15.66
CA PRO A 459 -24.46 10.88 -14.84
C PRO A 459 -23.50 12.04 -15.12
N LEU A 460 -24.03 13.27 -15.03
CA LEU A 460 -23.25 14.50 -15.02
C LEU A 460 -22.37 14.53 -13.75
N ARG A 461 -21.08 14.81 -13.91
CA ARG A 461 -20.05 14.68 -12.84
C ARG A 461 -20.07 15.79 -11.78
N VAL A 462 -21.23 16.39 -11.54
CA VAL A 462 -21.48 17.38 -10.49
C VAL A 462 -22.80 17.07 -9.78
N GLY A 463 -22.95 17.59 -8.57
CA GLY A 463 -24.21 17.55 -7.82
C GLY A 463 -25.03 18.82 -7.95
N ALA A 464 -26.33 18.70 -7.65
CA ALA A 464 -27.24 19.84 -7.45
C ALA A 464 -27.72 19.88 -5.99
N SER A 465 -28.24 21.02 -5.53
CA SER A 465 -28.67 21.18 -4.14
C SER A 465 -29.97 21.98 -4.00
N PHE A 466 -30.73 21.64 -2.96
CA PHE A 466 -31.98 22.29 -2.60
C PHE A 466 -32.00 22.62 -1.11
N ILE A 467 -32.33 23.88 -0.78
CA ILE A 467 -32.75 24.31 0.54
C ILE A 467 -34.20 23.92 0.70
N THR A 468 -34.50 23.17 1.75
CA THR A 468 -35.76 22.46 1.92
C THR A 468 -36.65 23.06 3.01
N SER A 469 -36.46 24.35 3.31
CA SER A 469 -37.16 25.08 4.37
C SER A 469 -38.39 25.84 3.87
N HIS A 470 -38.63 25.87 2.56
CA HIS A 470 -39.70 26.64 1.96
C HIS A 470 -40.87 25.77 1.50
N SER A 471 -42.09 26.31 1.59
CA SER A 471 -43.34 25.60 1.25
C SER A 471 -43.42 25.18 -0.22
N SER A 472 -42.68 25.85 -1.11
CA SER A 472 -42.63 25.50 -2.54
C SER A 472 -42.04 24.12 -2.82
N LEU A 473 -41.46 23.46 -1.82
CA LEU A 473 -41.09 22.06 -1.93
C LEU A 473 -42.25 21.10 -2.21
N SER A 474 -43.51 21.50 -1.99
CA SER A 474 -44.65 20.72 -2.44
C SER A 474 -44.65 20.46 -3.96
N TYR A 475 -43.94 21.27 -4.73
CA TYR A 475 -43.81 21.15 -6.18
C TYR A 475 -42.59 20.33 -6.63
N PHE A 476 -41.82 19.70 -5.73
CA PHE A 476 -40.56 19.01 -6.07
C PHE A 476 -40.72 17.98 -7.20
N ASP A 477 -41.76 17.16 -7.14
CA ASP A 477 -42.03 16.12 -8.15
C ASP A 477 -42.49 16.71 -9.49
N GLU A 478 -43.10 17.89 -9.48
CA GLU A 478 -43.55 18.61 -10.69
C GLU A 478 -42.41 19.40 -11.36
N THR A 479 -41.47 19.94 -10.58
CA THR A 479 -40.48 20.91 -11.08
C THR A 479 -39.05 20.38 -11.07
N ALA A 480 -38.51 20.02 -9.90
CA ALA A 480 -37.11 19.63 -9.76
C ALA A 480 -36.86 18.19 -10.24
N LEU A 481 -37.75 17.26 -9.92
CA LEU A 481 -37.58 15.83 -10.23
C LEU A 481 -37.46 15.56 -11.74
N PRO A 482 -38.28 16.16 -12.64
CA PRO A 482 -38.12 15.98 -14.08
C PRO A 482 -36.79 16.52 -14.61
N LEU A 483 -36.27 17.61 -14.03
CA LEU A 483 -34.97 18.16 -14.39
C LEU A 483 -33.83 17.25 -13.93
N ILE A 484 -33.92 16.67 -12.73
CA ILE A 484 -32.95 15.70 -12.23
C ILE A 484 -32.94 14.45 -13.12
N ALA A 485 -34.12 13.97 -13.54
CA ALA A 485 -34.24 12.85 -14.48
C ALA A 485 -33.61 13.17 -15.85
N LYS A 486 -33.80 14.40 -16.35
CA LYS A 486 -33.26 14.87 -17.64
C LYS A 486 -31.74 15.05 -17.60
N TYR A 487 -31.23 15.77 -16.60
CA TYR A 487 -29.83 16.20 -16.54
C TYR A 487 -28.91 15.21 -15.82
N ARG A 488 -29.48 14.32 -14.99
CA ARG A 488 -28.80 13.25 -14.27
C ARG A 488 -27.56 13.71 -13.48
N PRO A 489 -27.68 14.72 -12.58
CA PRO A 489 -26.57 15.04 -11.69
C PRO A 489 -26.15 13.81 -10.88
N ALA A 490 -24.86 13.66 -10.62
CA ALA A 490 -24.36 12.50 -9.88
C ALA A 490 -24.81 12.46 -8.42
N ALA A 491 -25.15 13.63 -7.85
CA ALA A 491 -25.60 13.74 -6.47
C ALA A 491 -26.69 14.82 -6.30
N ILE A 492 -27.58 14.62 -5.33
CA ILE A 492 -28.54 15.62 -4.87
C ILE A 492 -28.31 15.90 -3.39
N TRP A 493 -28.08 17.17 -3.06
CA TRP A 493 -27.85 17.63 -1.71
C TRP A 493 -29.05 18.37 -1.14
N LEU A 494 -29.66 17.79 -0.12
CA LEU A 494 -30.79 18.36 0.62
C LEU A 494 -30.31 18.98 1.93
N PHE A 495 -30.69 20.23 2.19
CA PHE A 495 -30.34 20.92 3.42
C PHE A 495 -31.49 21.75 3.96
N ALA A 496 -31.53 21.87 5.27
CA ALA A 496 -32.45 22.69 6.03
C ALA A 496 -33.92 22.30 5.81
N PRO A 497 -34.34 21.07 6.19
CA PRO A 497 -35.76 20.70 6.14
C PRO A 497 -36.57 21.64 7.02
N ASP A 498 -37.73 22.03 6.49
CA ASP A 498 -38.79 22.62 7.31
C ASP A 498 -39.17 21.64 8.42
N GLY A 499 -39.22 22.14 9.66
CA GLY A 499 -39.39 21.31 10.86
C GLY A 499 -40.75 20.64 10.96
N ASP A 500 -41.78 21.24 10.35
CA ASP A 500 -43.15 20.74 10.39
C ASP A 500 -43.45 19.88 9.16
N LEU A 501 -42.98 20.29 7.98
CA LEU A 501 -43.24 19.58 6.72
C LEU A 501 -42.39 18.31 6.55
N ARG A 502 -41.19 18.25 7.15
CA ARG A 502 -40.22 17.14 7.05
C ARG A 502 -40.13 16.54 5.64
N PRO A 503 -39.79 17.35 4.63
CA PRO A 503 -40.01 17.01 3.23
C PRO A 503 -39.11 15.88 2.70
N HIS A 504 -38.02 15.55 3.39
CA HIS A 504 -37.04 14.55 2.94
C HIS A 504 -37.63 13.14 2.86
N SER A 505 -38.50 12.77 3.80
CA SER A 505 -39.24 11.49 3.81
C SER A 505 -40.05 11.21 2.53
N LYS A 506 -40.42 12.24 1.76
CA LYS A 506 -41.08 12.12 0.45
C LYS A 506 -40.09 12.27 -0.70
N ILE A 507 -39.22 13.27 -0.64
CA ILE A 507 -38.28 13.61 -1.72
C ILE A 507 -37.28 12.47 -1.97
N ILE A 508 -36.73 11.86 -0.91
CA ILE A 508 -35.70 10.83 -1.07
C ILE A 508 -36.25 9.60 -1.80
N PRO A 509 -37.40 9.02 -1.41
CA PRO A 509 -38.04 7.97 -2.21
C PRO A 509 -38.28 8.34 -3.67
N SER A 510 -38.76 9.56 -3.97
CA SER A 510 -38.97 10.03 -5.35
C SER A 510 -37.67 10.05 -6.16
N LEU A 511 -36.56 10.51 -5.56
CA LEU A 511 -35.24 10.49 -6.19
C LEU A 511 -34.74 9.06 -6.44
N LYS A 512 -34.98 8.14 -5.50
CA LYS A 512 -34.59 6.73 -5.59
C LYS A 512 -35.39 5.96 -6.63
N ALA A 513 -36.61 6.38 -6.93
CA ALA A 513 -37.49 5.76 -7.93
C ALA A 513 -37.13 6.12 -9.39
N LEU A 514 -36.23 7.09 -9.61
CA LEU A 514 -35.75 7.41 -10.95
C LEU A 514 -34.99 6.23 -11.58
N GLY A 515 -35.09 6.07 -12.91
CA GLY A 515 -34.38 5.00 -13.63
C GLY A 515 -32.85 5.06 -13.48
N HIS A 516 -32.31 6.24 -13.17
CA HIS A 516 -30.91 6.45 -12.79
C HIS A 516 -30.85 7.33 -11.55
N PRO A 517 -30.94 6.73 -10.35
CA PRO A 517 -31.05 7.50 -9.11
C PRO A 517 -29.71 8.20 -8.79
N PRO A 518 -29.73 9.49 -8.42
CA PRO A 518 -28.54 10.16 -7.92
C PRO A 518 -28.18 9.69 -6.51
N ILE A 519 -26.94 9.95 -6.09
CA ILE A 519 -26.55 9.77 -4.69
C ILE A 519 -27.12 10.91 -3.85
N VAL A 520 -27.84 10.58 -2.79
CA VAL A 520 -28.58 11.55 -1.96
C VAL A 520 -27.75 11.94 -0.73
N PHE A 521 -27.37 13.21 -0.68
CA PHE A 521 -26.67 13.86 0.43
C PHE A 521 -27.68 14.60 1.29
N VAL A 522 -27.63 14.39 2.60
CA VAL A 522 -28.45 15.15 3.56
C VAL A 522 -27.56 15.80 4.60
N GLN A 523 -27.67 17.12 4.73
CA GLN A 523 -26.86 17.88 5.67
C GLN A 523 -27.52 17.98 7.05
N VAL A 524 -26.76 17.60 8.07
CA VAL A 524 -27.20 17.42 9.46
C VAL A 524 -26.22 18.06 10.43
N GLY A 525 -26.70 18.58 11.55
CA GLY A 525 -25.86 19.26 12.55
C GLY A 525 -25.85 18.62 13.94
N ASN A 526 -26.64 17.55 14.14
CA ASN A 526 -26.72 16.78 15.38
C ASN A 526 -27.14 15.33 15.07
N VAL A 527 -26.97 14.44 16.06
CA VAL A 527 -27.25 13.00 15.92
C VAL A 527 -28.74 12.72 15.67
N ALA A 528 -29.65 13.54 16.21
CA ALA A 528 -31.09 13.37 15.99
C ALA A 528 -31.46 13.57 14.51
N ALA A 529 -30.99 14.66 13.90
CA ALA A 529 -31.17 14.92 12.47
C ALA A 529 -30.45 13.88 11.60
N ALA A 530 -29.26 13.42 12.02
CA ALA A 530 -28.53 12.35 11.33
C ALA A 530 -29.31 11.04 11.27
N ARG A 531 -29.95 10.65 12.39
CA ARG A 531 -30.80 9.46 12.47
C ARG A 531 -32.02 9.58 11.56
N GLU A 532 -32.70 10.73 11.59
CA GLU A 532 -33.86 11.00 10.73
C GLU A 532 -33.49 10.92 9.25
N ALA A 533 -32.39 11.58 8.84
CA ALA A 533 -31.89 11.51 7.48
C ALA A 533 -31.53 10.08 7.04
N ALA A 534 -30.92 9.29 7.94
CA ALA A 534 -30.64 7.89 7.68
C ALA A 534 -31.94 7.09 7.46
N GLN A 535 -32.96 7.27 8.32
CA GLN A 535 -34.28 6.64 8.19
C GLN A 535 -34.96 6.98 6.87
N ASP A 536 -34.89 8.24 6.45
CA ASP A 536 -35.49 8.73 5.20
C ASP A 536 -34.80 8.20 3.94
N GLY A 537 -33.63 7.58 4.06
CA GLY A 537 -32.96 6.92 2.94
C GLY A 537 -31.72 7.63 2.41
N ALA A 538 -31.10 8.54 3.18
CA ALA A 538 -29.86 9.20 2.77
C ALA A 538 -28.74 8.19 2.46
N ASP A 539 -27.94 8.50 1.44
CA ASP A 539 -26.74 7.73 1.09
C ASP A 539 -25.49 8.30 1.76
N VAL A 540 -25.50 9.62 1.99
CA VAL A 540 -24.40 10.39 2.54
C VAL A 540 -24.94 11.40 3.53
N LEU A 541 -24.38 11.43 4.74
CA LEU A 541 -24.64 12.47 5.72
C LEU A 541 -23.54 13.52 5.66
N VAL A 542 -23.91 14.76 5.35
CA VAL A 542 -23.00 15.89 5.51
C VAL A 542 -23.10 16.40 6.94
N THR A 543 -22.15 16.00 7.77
CA THR A 543 -22.10 16.37 9.19
C THR A 543 -21.52 17.77 9.33
N GLN A 544 -22.39 18.76 9.27
CA GLN A 544 -22.02 20.17 9.40
C GLN A 544 -21.94 20.57 10.87
N GLY A 545 -20.73 20.75 11.38
CA GLY A 545 -20.51 21.24 12.73
C GLY A 545 -20.72 22.76 12.86
N VAL A 546 -20.91 23.24 14.09
CA VAL A 546 -21.13 24.68 14.44
C VAL A 546 -19.96 25.62 14.09
N ASP A 547 -18.85 25.01 13.66
CA ASP A 547 -17.64 25.63 13.12
C ASP A 547 -17.84 26.19 11.70
N ALA A 548 -18.91 25.79 11.00
CA ALA A 548 -19.19 26.24 9.65
C ALA A 548 -19.56 27.72 9.60
N GLY A 549 -19.25 28.34 8.46
CA GLY A 549 -19.73 29.67 8.10
C GLY A 549 -21.08 29.60 7.42
N GLY A 550 -21.85 30.69 7.52
CA GLY A 550 -23.22 30.71 7.00
C GLY A 550 -24.18 29.95 7.91
N HIS A 551 -25.27 29.45 7.33
CA HIS A 551 -26.35 28.82 8.06
C HIS A 551 -26.07 27.37 8.42
N GLN A 552 -26.44 27.01 9.65
CA GLN A 552 -26.23 25.72 10.26
C GLN A 552 -27.26 25.47 11.36
N PHE A 553 -27.30 24.24 11.89
CA PHE A 553 -28.21 23.92 12.99
C PHE A 553 -27.92 24.81 14.20
N ARG A 554 -28.99 25.38 14.76
CA ARG A 554 -28.92 26.20 15.98
C ARG A 554 -28.45 25.35 17.15
N GLN A 555 -29.03 24.16 17.32
CA GLN A 555 -28.58 23.11 18.24
C GLN A 555 -27.71 22.11 17.48
N GLY A 556 -26.38 22.27 17.59
CA GLY A 556 -25.42 21.38 16.96
C GLY A 556 -24.09 21.34 17.72
N SER A 557 -23.23 20.43 17.30
CA SER A 557 -21.89 20.22 17.89
C SER A 557 -20.79 20.62 16.90
N GLY A 558 -19.56 20.82 17.37
CA GLY A 558 -18.40 20.98 16.47
C GLY A 558 -18.04 19.66 15.78
N ILE A 559 -17.29 19.72 14.67
CA ILE A 559 -17.02 18.50 13.87
C ILE A 559 -16.26 17.41 14.65
N VAL A 560 -15.46 17.80 15.64
CA VAL A 560 -14.66 16.90 16.49
C VAL A 560 -15.54 15.94 17.29
N SER A 561 -16.71 16.41 17.75
CA SER A 561 -17.67 15.57 18.47
C SER A 561 -18.74 15.01 17.54
N LEU A 562 -19.21 15.83 16.59
CA LEU A 562 -20.32 15.45 15.72
C LEU A 562 -19.99 14.27 14.81
N VAL A 563 -18.80 14.25 14.18
CA VAL A 563 -18.44 13.21 13.22
C VAL A 563 -18.38 11.83 13.88
N PRO A 564 -17.65 11.64 15.02
CA PRO A 564 -17.63 10.34 15.71
C PRO A 564 -19.00 9.94 16.26
N GLU A 565 -19.76 10.85 16.88
CA GLU A 565 -21.09 10.52 17.41
C GLU A 565 -22.06 10.05 16.32
N VAL A 566 -22.01 10.66 15.14
CA VAL A 566 -22.82 10.23 13.99
C VAL A 566 -22.31 8.90 13.44
N ARG A 567 -21.00 8.66 13.40
CA ARG A 567 -20.42 7.37 13.00
C ARG A 567 -20.89 6.24 13.91
N ASP A 568 -20.73 6.41 15.22
CA ASP A 568 -21.17 5.43 16.22
C ASP A 568 -22.68 5.16 16.14
N MET A 569 -23.48 6.21 15.89
CA MET A 569 -24.91 6.07 15.69
C MET A 569 -25.24 5.23 14.44
N LEU A 570 -24.59 5.49 13.31
CA LEU A 570 -24.78 4.71 12.09
C LEU A 570 -24.39 3.25 12.27
N ASP A 571 -23.23 2.99 12.89
CA ASP A 571 -22.72 1.64 13.09
C ASP A 571 -23.62 0.83 14.04
N ARG A 572 -24.23 1.49 15.03
CA ARG A 572 -25.16 0.84 15.99
C ARG A 572 -26.56 0.64 15.43
N GLU A 573 -27.11 1.65 14.75
CA GLU A 573 -28.54 1.71 14.41
C GLU A 573 -28.83 1.35 12.95
N PHE A 574 -27.83 1.42 12.07
CA PHE A 574 -27.94 1.13 10.64
C PHE A 574 -26.79 0.23 10.12
N PRO A 575 -26.43 -0.87 10.80
CA PRO A 575 -25.25 -1.68 10.47
C PRO A 575 -25.25 -2.27 9.06
N ASP A 576 -26.44 -2.54 8.50
CA ASP A 576 -26.61 -3.13 7.17
C ASP A 576 -26.71 -2.09 6.05
N ARG A 577 -26.63 -0.79 6.37
CA ARG A 577 -26.73 0.30 5.39
C ARG A 577 -25.41 1.05 5.25
N PRO A 578 -24.78 1.02 4.06
CA PRO A 578 -23.53 1.72 3.81
C PRO A 578 -23.77 3.23 3.64
N ILE A 579 -23.94 3.95 4.75
CA ILE A 579 -24.12 5.41 4.77
C ILE A 579 -22.77 6.09 5.04
N SER A 580 -22.34 6.91 4.08
CA SER A 580 -21.07 7.64 4.18
C SER A 580 -21.22 8.93 4.98
N ILE A 581 -20.14 9.37 5.62
CA ILE A 581 -20.08 10.67 6.30
C ILE A 581 -19.12 11.60 5.55
N VAL A 582 -19.55 12.83 5.31
CA VAL A 582 -18.70 13.91 4.81
C VAL A 582 -18.72 15.04 5.83
N ALA A 583 -17.55 15.40 6.36
CA ALA A 583 -17.46 16.44 7.39
C ALA A 583 -17.52 17.84 6.77
N ALA A 584 -18.24 18.75 7.42
CA ALA A 584 -18.31 20.15 7.01
C ALA A 584 -18.20 21.09 8.23
N GLY A 585 -17.46 22.18 8.08
CA GLY A 585 -17.32 23.22 9.10
C GLY A 585 -15.91 23.33 9.67
N GLY A 586 -15.39 24.56 9.79
CA GLY A 586 -14.03 24.82 10.26
C GLY A 586 -12.87 24.38 9.35
N ILE A 587 -13.12 23.55 8.33
CA ILE A 587 -12.08 22.99 7.44
C ILE A 587 -11.64 24.02 6.39
N ALA A 588 -10.36 24.41 6.43
CA ALA A 588 -9.77 25.41 5.54
C ALA A 588 -8.49 24.94 4.81
N ASP A 589 -7.80 23.92 5.32
CA ASP A 589 -6.54 23.41 4.78
C ASP A 589 -6.41 21.88 4.95
N GLY A 590 -5.27 21.30 4.53
CA GLY A 590 -5.05 19.85 4.60
C GLY A 590 -5.02 19.25 5.99
N ARG A 591 -4.71 20.04 7.04
CA ARG A 591 -4.73 19.57 8.44
C ARG A 591 -6.16 19.33 8.89
N GLY A 592 -7.07 20.26 8.55
CA GLY A 592 -8.50 20.09 8.79
C GLY A 592 -9.06 18.86 8.06
N VAL A 593 -8.61 18.60 6.83
CA VAL A 593 -9.00 17.40 6.07
C VAL A 593 -8.50 16.13 6.74
N ALA A 594 -7.22 16.06 7.09
CA ALA A 594 -6.65 14.90 7.78
C ALA A 594 -7.35 14.63 9.12
N GLY A 595 -7.63 15.68 9.90
CA GLY A 595 -8.39 15.59 11.14
C GLY A 595 -9.80 15.05 10.94
N ALA A 596 -10.54 15.57 9.96
CA ALA A 596 -11.88 15.08 9.65
C ALA A 596 -11.92 13.59 9.25
N LEU A 597 -10.94 13.14 8.46
CA LEU A 597 -10.82 11.72 8.08
C LEU A 597 -10.48 10.85 9.29
N ALA A 598 -9.58 11.30 10.15
CA ALA A 598 -9.23 10.60 11.39
C ALA A 598 -10.43 10.47 12.36
N LEU A 599 -11.39 11.41 12.29
CA LEU A 599 -12.64 11.36 13.06
C LEU A 599 -13.68 10.37 12.49
N GLY A 600 -13.43 9.76 11.32
CA GLY A 600 -14.34 8.80 10.69
C GLY A 600 -15.17 9.33 9.52
N ALA A 601 -14.84 10.52 8.99
CA ALA A 601 -15.38 10.99 7.72
C ALA A 601 -14.69 10.30 6.52
N GLU A 602 -15.39 10.19 5.40
CA GLU A 602 -14.86 9.66 4.14
C GLU A 602 -14.47 10.75 3.13
N GLY A 603 -14.84 11.99 3.43
CA GLY A 603 -14.53 13.17 2.65
C GLY A 603 -14.85 14.44 3.42
N VAL A 604 -14.58 15.59 2.81
CA VAL A 604 -14.84 16.89 3.41
C VAL A 604 -15.56 17.84 2.48
N VAL A 605 -16.27 18.79 3.07
CA VAL A 605 -16.83 19.94 2.39
C VAL A 605 -16.13 21.19 2.91
N MET A 606 -15.64 22.01 1.99
CA MET A 606 -15.10 23.32 2.30
C MET A 606 -16.05 24.39 1.78
N GLY A 607 -16.26 25.44 2.57
CA GLY A 607 -17.12 26.58 2.24
C GLY A 607 -16.31 27.88 2.22
N THR A 608 -15.96 28.39 3.40
CA THR A 608 -15.26 29.68 3.58
C THR A 608 -14.02 29.85 2.70
N LYS A 609 -13.20 28.81 2.54
CA LYS A 609 -11.99 28.89 1.69
C LYS A 609 -12.32 29.06 0.20
N PHE A 610 -13.45 28.54 -0.28
CA PHE A 610 -13.89 28.71 -1.66
C PHE A 610 -14.60 30.05 -1.89
N THR A 611 -15.10 30.75 -0.86
CA THR A 611 -15.78 32.04 -1.06
C THR A 611 -14.81 33.12 -1.57
N ILE A 612 -13.52 33.00 -1.27
CA ILE A 612 -12.48 33.92 -1.74
C ILE A 612 -11.87 33.50 -3.07
N ALA A 613 -12.29 32.39 -3.66
CA ALA A 613 -11.77 31.95 -4.96
C ALA A 613 -12.27 32.89 -6.08
N PRO A 614 -11.48 33.09 -7.16
CA PRO A 614 -11.90 33.89 -8.31
C PRO A 614 -13.22 33.41 -8.95
N GLU A 615 -13.47 32.10 -8.93
CA GLU A 615 -14.68 31.51 -9.51
C GLU A 615 -15.93 31.72 -8.63
N SER A 616 -15.80 32.29 -7.43
CA SER A 616 -16.92 32.58 -6.54
C SER A 616 -17.56 33.94 -6.84
N ASN A 617 -18.91 33.95 -6.81
CA ASN A 617 -19.72 35.17 -6.87
C ASN A 617 -19.76 35.95 -5.54
N TYR A 618 -18.91 35.61 -4.57
CA TYR A 618 -18.86 36.37 -3.33
C TYR A 618 -18.36 37.81 -3.59
N PRO A 619 -19.05 38.86 -3.10
CA PRO A 619 -18.62 40.23 -3.34
C PRO A 619 -17.18 40.49 -2.90
N GLU A 620 -16.38 41.19 -3.72
CA GLU A 620 -14.95 41.44 -3.45
C GLU A 620 -14.70 42.08 -2.07
N ILE A 621 -15.57 43.00 -1.66
CA ILE A 621 -15.50 43.61 -0.32
C ILE A 621 -15.66 42.58 0.81
N ARG A 622 -16.46 41.52 0.61
CA ARG A 622 -16.61 40.42 1.57
C ARG A 622 -15.43 39.46 1.49
N LYS A 623 -14.90 39.19 0.30
CA LYS A 623 -13.65 38.40 0.15
C LYS A 623 -12.50 39.04 0.91
N LYS A 624 -12.36 40.38 0.82
CA LYS A 624 -11.36 41.14 1.58
C LYS A 624 -11.52 40.96 3.09
N LYS A 625 -12.75 41.08 3.62
CA LYS A 625 -13.02 40.85 5.05
C LYS A 625 -12.67 39.43 5.51
N VAL A 626 -12.92 38.42 4.67
CA VAL A 626 -12.52 37.03 4.97
C VAL A 626 -11.00 36.90 5.06
N LEU A 627 -10.24 37.58 4.20
CA LEU A 627 -8.77 37.58 4.23
C LEU A 627 -8.18 38.38 5.39
N GLU A 628 -8.87 39.44 5.85
CA GLU A 628 -8.45 40.28 6.98
C GLU A 628 -8.71 39.61 8.34
N ALA A 629 -9.62 38.63 8.42
CA ALA A 629 -9.94 37.93 9.65
C ALA A 629 -8.87 36.90 10.03
N VAL A 630 -8.30 37.02 11.23
CA VAL A 630 -7.17 36.19 11.71
C VAL A 630 -7.52 35.22 12.83
N ASP A 631 -8.52 35.54 13.65
CA ASP A 631 -8.98 34.70 14.76
C ASP A 631 -10.44 34.32 14.52
N GLY A 632 -10.74 33.09 14.11
CA GLY A 632 -12.12 32.72 13.82
C GLY A 632 -13.03 32.57 15.04
N GLY A 633 -12.48 32.43 16.25
CA GLY A 633 -13.26 32.36 17.49
C GLY A 633 -13.77 33.74 17.93
N VAL A 634 -12.96 34.79 17.70
CA VAL A 634 -13.30 36.18 18.04
C VAL A 634 -13.91 36.94 16.85
N SER A 635 -13.38 36.71 15.65
CA SER A 635 -13.77 37.45 14.45
C SER A 635 -15.06 36.94 13.81
N THR A 636 -15.68 35.87 14.35
CA THR A 636 -16.95 35.35 13.85
C THR A 636 -17.98 35.17 14.95
N PHE A 637 -19.25 35.38 14.63
CA PHE A 637 -20.36 35.29 15.56
C PHE A 637 -21.51 34.47 14.98
N LYS A 638 -21.86 33.37 15.67
CA LYS A 638 -22.99 32.48 15.36
C LYS A 638 -24.20 32.92 16.18
N SER A 639 -25.25 33.40 15.51
CA SER A 639 -26.47 33.88 16.17
C SER A 639 -27.61 34.11 15.18
N THR A 640 -28.85 33.99 15.67
CA THR A 640 -30.05 34.41 14.92
C THR A 640 -30.07 35.92 14.67
N PHE A 641 -29.24 36.70 15.37
CA PHE A 641 -29.01 38.11 15.08
C PHE A 641 -28.69 38.35 13.61
N ASN A 642 -27.87 37.49 12.99
CA ASN A 642 -27.43 37.67 11.61
C ASN A 642 -28.60 37.62 10.61
N ASP A 643 -29.69 36.92 10.92
CA ASP A 643 -30.89 36.89 10.07
C ASP A 643 -31.89 37.98 10.44
N ARG A 644 -32.04 38.22 11.75
CA ARG A 644 -32.96 39.24 12.30
C ARG A 644 -32.55 40.67 11.93
N ILE A 645 -31.24 40.94 11.83
CA ILE A 645 -30.74 42.28 11.48
C ILE A 645 -31.14 42.72 10.07
N VAL A 646 -31.39 41.77 9.17
CA VAL A 646 -31.83 42.01 7.77
C VAL A 646 -33.25 41.50 7.48
N ASN A 647 -33.99 41.04 8.50
CA ASN A 647 -35.33 40.44 8.36
C ASN A 647 -35.39 39.32 7.30
N SER A 648 -34.39 38.43 7.28
CA SER A 648 -34.35 37.31 6.33
C SER A 648 -35.46 36.28 6.64
N PRO A 649 -36.35 35.96 5.67
CA PRO A 649 -37.44 35.01 5.89
C PRO A 649 -37.08 33.55 5.57
N LEU A 650 -35.87 33.29 5.05
CA LEU A 650 -35.53 31.98 4.47
C LEU A 650 -35.30 30.88 5.51
N TRP A 651 -34.82 31.25 6.69
CA TRP A 651 -34.33 30.32 7.70
C TRP A 651 -35.30 30.20 8.87
N GLY A 652 -35.79 28.97 9.10
CA GLY A 652 -36.66 28.65 10.22
C GLY A 652 -35.93 28.63 11.57
N PRO A 653 -36.66 28.42 12.69
CA PRO A 653 -36.13 28.50 14.05
C PRO A 653 -35.06 27.46 14.40
N LEU A 654 -34.94 26.41 13.58
CA LEU A 654 -33.94 25.36 13.71
C LEU A 654 -32.52 25.82 13.32
N TYR A 655 -32.38 26.95 12.63
CA TYR A 655 -31.11 27.40 12.07
C TYR A 655 -30.70 28.77 12.60
N ASP A 656 -29.39 29.01 12.63
CA ASP A 656 -28.79 30.33 12.77
C ASP A 656 -27.55 30.43 11.87
N GLY A 657 -27.05 31.64 11.68
CA GLY A 657 -25.90 31.91 10.81
C GLY A 657 -24.64 32.30 11.58
N ARG A 658 -23.46 31.88 11.10
CA ARG A 658 -22.15 32.40 11.54
C ARG A 658 -21.54 33.33 10.49
N ALA A 659 -21.31 34.59 10.88
CA ALA A 659 -20.73 35.63 10.05
C ALA A 659 -19.54 36.31 10.73
N ILE A 660 -18.73 37.02 9.96
CA ILE A 660 -17.67 37.90 10.47
C ILE A 660 -18.29 39.00 11.33
N VAL A 661 -17.68 39.25 12.48
CA VAL A 661 -18.01 40.35 13.39
C VAL A 661 -17.57 41.66 12.76
N GLY A 662 -18.52 42.57 12.54
CA GLY A 662 -18.25 43.95 12.15
C GLY A 662 -18.78 44.96 13.17
N PRO A 663 -18.73 46.26 12.86
CA PRO A 663 -19.14 47.33 13.78
C PRO A 663 -20.57 47.18 14.33
N VAL A 664 -21.49 46.65 13.52
CA VAL A 664 -22.88 46.44 13.92
C VAL A 664 -23.02 45.25 14.88
N HIS A 665 -22.22 44.21 14.69
CA HIS A 665 -22.12 43.09 15.63
C HIS A 665 -21.49 43.53 16.96
N GLU A 666 -20.46 44.36 16.91
CA GLU A 666 -19.81 44.90 18.11
C GLU A 666 -20.80 45.72 18.95
N LYS A 667 -21.62 46.57 18.32
CA LYS A 667 -22.71 47.30 19.00
C LYS A 667 -23.69 46.34 19.68
N PHE A 668 -24.12 45.29 18.97
CA PHE A 668 -25.02 44.28 19.54
C PHE A 668 -24.39 43.53 20.71
N LEU A 669 -23.12 43.11 20.58
CA LEU A 669 -22.37 42.42 21.64
C LEU A 669 -22.11 43.33 22.86
N ALA A 670 -22.05 44.65 22.65
CA ALA A 670 -21.97 45.64 23.73
C ALA A 670 -23.32 45.93 24.42
N GLY A 671 -24.42 45.27 24.00
CA GLY A 671 -25.73 45.35 24.65
C GLY A 671 -26.78 46.18 23.93
N ALA A 672 -26.50 46.68 22.73
CA ALA A 672 -27.50 47.38 21.93
C ALA A 672 -28.65 46.46 21.49
N SER A 673 -29.87 46.98 21.43
CA SER A 673 -31.03 46.23 20.94
C SER A 673 -30.94 45.96 19.43
N LEU A 674 -31.76 45.03 18.95
CA LEU A 674 -31.84 44.75 17.51
C LEU A 674 -32.31 45.99 16.75
N GLU A 675 -33.28 46.71 17.30
CA GLU A 675 -33.86 47.92 16.72
C GLU A 675 -32.83 49.06 16.65
N GLU A 676 -31.97 49.20 17.66
CA GLU A 676 -30.86 50.15 17.67
C GLU A 676 -29.82 49.79 16.59
N CYS A 677 -29.49 48.50 16.44
CA CYS A 677 -28.58 48.04 15.40
C CYS A 677 -29.14 48.25 13.98
N GLN A 678 -30.44 47.97 13.77
CA GLN A 678 -31.12 48.22 12.50
C GLN A 678 -31.19 49.71 12.17
N ARG A 679 -31.38 50.57 13.18
CA ARG A 679 -31.36 52.02 13.01
C ARG A 679 -29.97 52.51 12.64
N SER A 680 -28.93 52.03 13.33
CA SER A 680 -27.54 52.34 13.02
C SER A 680 -27.16 51.99 11.58
N LEU A 681 -27.60 50.85 11.06
CA LEU A 681 -27.38 50.48 9.66
C LEU A 681 -27.99 51.47 8.65
N LYS A 682 -29.06 52.17 9.01
CA LYS A 682 -29.74 53.15 8.15
C LYS A 682 -29.21 54.56 8.31
N GLU A 683 -28.81 54.93 9.53
CA GLU A 683 -28.47 56.31 9.89
C GLU A 683 -26.95 56.58 9.88
N ASP A 684 -26.13 55.60 10.28
CA ASP A 684 -24.68 55.79 10.45
C ASP A 684 -23.87 55.44 9.19
N TYR A 685 -24.49 54.78 8.22
CA TYR A 685 -23.82 54.22 7.05
C TYR A 685 -24.61 54.47 5.76
N SER A 686 -23.92 54.61 4.64
CA SER A 686 -24.57 54.58 3.33
C SER A 686 -25.22 53.22 3.07
N GLU A 687 -26.22 53.18 2.20
CA GLU A 687 -26.91 51.94 1.83
C GLU A 687 -25.93 50.87 1.30
N GLU A 688 -24.93 51.28 0.53
CA GLU A 688 -23.90 50.39 0.02
C GLU A 688 -23.02 49.82 1.16
N GLN A 689 -22.58 50.65 2.09
CA GLN A 689 -21.80 50.18 3.26
C GLN A 689 -22.62 49.23 4.12
N ALA A 690 -23.88 49.59 4.42
CA ALA A 690 -24.80 48.80 5.23
C ALA A 690 -24.96 47.36 4.71
N ARG A 691 -25.06 47.18 3.38
CA ARG A 691 -25.19 45.85 2.72
C ARG A 691 -24.01 44.90 3.00
N TYR A 692 -22.83 45.43 3.32
CA TYR A 692 -21.62 44.64 3.53
C TYR A 692 -21.12 44.64 4.98
N LEU A 693 -21.73 45.43 5.87
CA LEU A 693 -21.40 45.42 7.30
C LEU A 693 -21.92 44.19 8.03
N VAL A 694 -22.97 43.56 7.50
CA VAL A 694 -23.56 42.32 8.04
C VAL A 694 -23.51 41.19 7.00
N ASN A 695 -23.79 39.96 7.44
CA ASN A 695 -23.91 38.77 6.58
C ASN A 695 -22.66 38.45 5.73
N THR A 696 -21.47 38.82 6.21
CA THR A 696 -20.21 38.28 5.67
C THR A 696 -19.98 36.89 6.27
N TRP A 697 -20.64 35.88 5.71
CA TRP A 697 -20.57 34.48 6.13
C TRP A 697 -19.14 33.90 6.12
N ALA A 698 -18.67 33.43 7.27
CA ALA A 698 -17.37 32.78 7.43
C ALA A 698 -17.36 31.84 8.66
N GLY A 699 -16.65 30.72 8.55
CA GLY A 699 -16.51 29.74 9.63
C GLY A 699 -15.36 30.04 10.59
N THR A 700 -15.25 29.27 11.67
CA THR A 700 -14.17 29.42 12.68
C THR A 700 -12.78 29.12 12.13
N GLY A 701 -12.67 28.43 10.99
CA GLY A 701 -11.42 28.22 10.26
C GLY A 701 -10.92 29.43 9.45
N VAL A 702 -11.59 30.59 9.52
CA VAL A 702 -11.24 31.77 8.70
C VAL A 702 -9.81 32.25 8.91
N GLY A 703 -9.29 32.11 10.12
CA GLY A 703 -7.90 32.47 10.47
C GLY A 703 -6.83 31.63 9.78
N LEU A 704 -7.17 30.62 8.98
CA LEU A 704 -6.25 29.83 8.15
C LEU A 704 -6.26 30.27 6.67
N ILE A 705 -7.04 31.29 6.33
CA ILE A 705 -7.30 31.71 4.96
C ILE A 705 -6.54 33.01 4.66
N HIS A 706 -5.35 32.87 4.07
CA HIS A 706 -4.44 34.02 3.90
C HIS A 706 -4.18 34.43 2.45
N LYS A 707 -4.67 33.66 1.48
CA LYS A 707 -4.44 33.89 0.05
C LYS A 707 -5.64 33.50 -0.80
N VAL A 708 -5.90 34.34 -1.81
CA VAL A 708 -6.79 34.05 -2.95
C VAL A 708 -6.12 33.01 -3.85
N GLN A 709 -6.89 32.02 -4.27
CA GLN A 709 -6.41 30.94 -5.13
C GLN A 709 -7.54 30.42 -6.02
N PRO A 710 -7.26 29.98 -7.25
CA PRO A 710 -8.21 29.25 -8.09
C PRO A 710 -8.76 28.01 -7.38
N THR A 711 -10.04 27.73 -7.61
CA THR A 711 -10.77 26.61 -6.98
C THR A 711 -10.07 25.27 -7.19
N GLY A 712 -9.62 24.99 -8.43
CA GLY A 712 -8.93 23.73 -8.75
C GLY A 712 -7.57 23.60 -8.05
N GLU A 713 -6.86 24.71 -7.83
CA GLU A 713 -5.60 24.72 -7.07
C GLU A 713 -5.83 24.46 -5.59
N ILE A 714 -6.86 25.08 -5.00
CA ILE A 714 -7.25 24.83 -3.60
C ILE A 714 -7.45 23.33 -3.38
N VAL A 715 -8.23 22.67 -4.25
CA VAL A 715 -8.50 21.23 -4.15
C VAL A 715 -7.22 20.40 -4.22
N ARG A 716 -6.32 20.69 -5.16
CA ARG A 716 -5.06 19.95 -5.32
C ARG A 716 -4.12 20.16 -4.13
N GLU A 717 -3.91 21.42 -3.73
CA GLU A 717 -3.01 21.79 -2.64
C GLU A 717 -3.48 21.19 -1.30
N VAL A 718 -4.76 21.36 -0.96
CA VAL A 718 -5.34 20.85 0.28
C VAL A 718 -5.28 19.33 0.34
N ARG A 719 -5.54 18.64 -0.78
CA ARG A 719 -5.43 17.18 -0.85
C ARG A 719 -4.00 16.70 -0.60
N GLU A 720 -3.01 17.31 -1.24
CA GLU A 720 -1.61 16.94 -1.05
C GLU A 720 -1.13 17.25 0.38
N GLN A 721 -1.55 18.38 0.95
CA GLN A 721 -1.30 18.68 2.36
C GLN A 721 -1.92 17.61 3.27
N ALA A 722 -3.17 17.22 3.04
CA ALA A 722 -3.86 16.20 3.83
C ALA A 722 -3.14 14.85 3.78
N ARG A 723 -2.68 14.42 2.59
CA ARG A 723 -1.89 13.19 2.43
C ARG A 723 -0.59 13.24 3.25
N ARG A 724 0.13 14.37 3.22
CA ARG A 724 1.34 14.56 4.04
C ARG A 724 1.04 14.51 5.53
N GLU A 725 -0.03 15.15 5.99
CA GLU A 725 -0.40 15.14 7.41
C GLU A 725 -0.86 13.75 7.88
N LEU A 726 -1.58 12.99 7.04
CA LEU A 726 -1.93 11.59 7.34
C LEU A 726 -0.68 10.70 7.41
N GLN A 727 0.27 10.84 6.48
CA GLN A 727 1.54 10.12 6.51
C GLN A 727 2.36 10.48 7.76
N ARG A 728 2.39 11.77 8.12
CA ARG A 728 3.04 12.24 9.34
C ARG A 728 2.37 11.65 10.58
N ALA A 729 1.04 11.63 10.62
CA ALA A 729 0.27 11.07 11.73
C ALA A 729 0.51 9.56 11.89
N ALA A 730 0.60 8.83 10.78
CA ALA A 730 0.93 7.41 10.77
C ALA A 730 2.31 7.12 11.37
N GLY A 731 3.26 8.06 11.29
CA GLY A 731 4.58 7.92 11.91
C GLY A 731 4.60 8.02 13.44
N PHE A 732 3.49 8.38 14.10
CA PHE A 732 3.37 8.36 15.57
C PHE A 732 2.89 7.01 16.13
N VAL A 733 2.41 6.11 15.27
CA VAL A 733 1.92 4.77 15.59
C VAL A 733 2.98 3.76 15.20
#